data_AF-A0A5B9QDU3-F1
#
_entry.id   AF-A0A5B9QDU3-F1
#
_cell.length_a   1.000
_cell.length_b   1.000
_cell.length_c   1.000
_cell.angle_alpha   90.00
_cell.angle_beta   90.00
_cell.angle_gamma   90.00
#
_symmetry.space_group_name_H-M   'P 1'
#
loop_
_entity.id
_entity.type
_entity.pdbx_description
1 polymer ?
#
loop_
_entity_poly.entity_id
_entity_poly.type
_entity_poly.pdbx_seq_one_letter_code
_entity_poly.pdbx_strand_id
1 'polypeptide(L)'
;MGSFLLRGPDGLAFFSRALFRFVVSLLVAMAVISIAEAIPFQFTYDDAPDEGFWDPILGDNRRAAMERAGQILGSYLIPSFEGEVITVRAVFENLGPTTNASTSSDTLIDEPDGLLANRAYPSALANHLLGQDLNVFAHDIKIRFNSTVSFYTGLDGSPSSTEQDLIRVAMHEMTHGLGFTTHFLEDGDIFESPSIYDGFITVGSFGTPLNTMSTAARAVNLTSDNLFWSGANGVLGNAGMAPKIYAPNPYLAGSTLSHLDEATYTTVLMTPFGSPGQLTRSLTPRERGMLLDMGWTVNVFPQTTTWAGAVSNLWLDAQNWSPAAVPTNGDNIVFDTSSQTDVEIKYSDAGGIFPQTQFLNSISFTASAPSYTLRFGLRTITEITGPGFASSSAVPQTIVLESFEDDPSAAATLLPDAGADMIFRNSSSAGNLNYELHGDVTVLQQVGQELGLIRHGIVRVDFLNNATAGTASFDLTGGSGDGAFGGVLSFKNSSTAGSANLRNRAGRIGVSLPLGETASGFGAQTIFSNAASAMFARIDNDGSFEATDNRGTTHFNDLSTAMGAAIVNHGSSYADGTGGATFFNHNSTAAQSTITNESALVAGGELSGGTTVFDVVATAGNAIITNQGSSGSLLLGGLTRFRDDSTAGTATIHNNGSANVLFANGGVTQFFDDSTAGGSRIHNYPSGWSAGRTEFHDFATAGTATIDIEPVTVGFGGAVYFNDNSNAAQSNLRMFPGSASSVIRFDHEASAGNAHLEIMPGALGSIEFYATSTAQNSDIDVGSTGVLNFFDYTTAGSANIDIGSNATGTFNGGINFPGVSSVSADQSTITVRGGGVAGSLNFAANATAGNAQIVIEGGSGPGTLGGLVSFGQESSNAGASTILVGAGLNGAPGGRLAFALGAKADLATIITQQDAVLNLLGNQFYGGTSIGSLVGTGGTVLMQSHLNVGGLGLDGTFDGQLIDPNPADTDGTLTKIGGGTLILGGANTYDGVTTVAQGTLNVNGSIRGGAVVLGGATLGGTGSIEGGVNVLTGGIFSPGTSPGVLTVDSLTLQSDSEVRFELGTLSDQIVVHEDLTLGGSLVLSFLDGFVPLMGESFTLFSGSFGTPTGQFAEIVLPQGVQQTLDINYADGLITLGALSNASLIGDFDSDLDVDGNDFLIWHRGGSPSPLSPSDLNDWQLNFGNVVSNTVSLADIVVPEPPDSTLLLMAAMGWVLTRYRWNSRVRHILLAGASPSKRPWVAFLNWCSRSEKLQVDKVGG
;
A
#
# COMPACT_ATOMS: atom_id res chain seq x y z
N MET A 1 41.66 -7.55 -3.36
CA MET A 1 42.71 -6.95 -2.49
C MET A 1 42.03 -5.87 -1.67
N GLY A 2 42.03 -5.81 -0.35
CA GLY A 2 42.54 -6.63 0.74
C GLY A 2 41.84 -6.12 2.01
N SER A 3 41.51 -7.06 2.89
CA SER A 3 40.75 -6.94 4.13
C SER A 3 41.40 -6.02 5.16
N PHE A 4 40.62 -5.37 6.04
CA PHE A 4 40.84 -5.40 7.50
C PHE A 4 39.58 -4.96 8.28
N LEU A 5 39.19 -5.81 9.23
CA LEU A 5 38.08 -5.71 10.19
C LEU A 5 38.46 -4.83 11.41
N LEU A 6 37.47 -4.18 12.07
CA LEU A 6 36.98 -4.58 13.42
C LEU A 6 36.09 -3.50 14.12
N ARG A 7 35.02 -4.04 14.75
CA ARG A 7 34.22 -3.56 15.92
C ARG A 7 32.97 -2.69 15.74
N GLY A 8 31.81 -3.35 15.83
CA GLY A 8 30.87 -3.23 16.97
C GLY A 8 29.75 -2.18 16.87
N PRO A 9 28.53 -2.47 17.38
CA PRO A 9 27.28 -1.94 16.84
C PRO A 9 26.61 -0.90 17.74
N ASP A 10 26.01 0.14 17.16
CA ASP A 10 24.87 0.87 17.71
C ASP A 10 24.02 1.41 16.55
N GLY A 11 22.73 1.09 16.60
CA GLY A 11 21.72 1.51 15.62
C GLY A 11 21.26 2.95 15.82
N LEU A 12 20.51 3.43 14.81
CA LEU A 12 19.91 4.76 14.67
C LEU A 12 20.85 5.87 14.16
N ALA A 13 21.17 5.86 12.85
CA ALA A 13 21.37 7.06 12.01
C ALA A 13 21.91 6.71 10.62
N PHE A 14 21.16 6.01 9.75
CA PHE A 14 21.58 5.85 8.34
C PHE A 14 20.38 5.73 7.40
N PHE A 15 19.60 6.81 7.27
CA PHE A 15 18.67 7.02 6.15
C PHE A 15 18.56 8.50 5.73
N SER A 16 19.57 9.34 6.02
CA SER A 16 19.52 10.78 5.69
C SER A 16 20.66 11.30 4.80
N ARG A 17 21.50 10.43 4.22
CA ARG A 17 22.70 10.88 3.47
C ARG A 17 22.72 10.54 1.98
N ALA A 18 21.77 9.75 1.47
CA ALA A 18 21.60 9.53 0.03
C ALA A 18 20.59 10.51 -0.60
N LEU A 19 19.59 10.96 0.16
CA LEU A 19 18.57 11.92 -0.31
C LEU A 19 19.12 13.35 -0.46
N PHE A 20 20.14 13.71 0.32
CA PHE A 20 20.70 15.08 0.31
C PHE A 20 21.67 15.36 -0.85
N ARG A 21 22.16 14.33 -1.57
CA ARG A 21 23.07 14.51 -2.72
C ARG A 21 22.37 14.45 -4.08
N PHE A 22 21.12 13.97 -4.13
CA PHE A 22 20.30 14.01 -5.34
C PHE A 22 19.53 15.34 -5.47
N VAL A 23 19.17 15.96 -4.33
CA VAL A 23 18.47 17.25 -4.28
C VAL A 23 19.36 18.44 -4.65
N VAL A 24 20.68 18.34 -4.53
CA VAL A 24 21.60 19.47 -4.78
C VAL A 24 22.09 19.54 -6.24
N SER A 25 21.88 18.51 -7.07
CA SER A 25 22.31 18.53 -8.48
C SER A 25 21.19 18.85 -9.49
N LEU A 26 19.92 18.94 -9.06
CA LEU A 26 18.78 19.28 -9.93
C LEU A 26 18.39 20.78 -9.88
N LEU A 27 19.15 21.60 -9.14
CA LEU A 27 18.92 23.04 -8.98
C LEU A 27 19.70 23.93 -9.96
N VAL A 28 20.40 23.34 -10.95
CA VAL A 28 21.33 24.07 -11.85
C VAL A 28 20.93 24.00 -13.33
N ALA A 29 19.68 23.72 -13.68
CA ALA A 29 19.25 23.84 -15.08
C ALA A 29 17.77 24.28 -15.18
N MET A 30 17.52 25.56 -14.93
CA MET A 30 16.32 26.24 -15.40
C MET A 30 16.74 27.23 -16.50
N ALA A 31 16.21 27.00 -17.71
CA ALA A 31 16.33 27.91 -18.84
C ALA A 31 15.33 29.06 -18.67
N VAL A 32 15.88 30.25 -18.40
CA VAL A 32 15.58 31.59 -18.95
C VAL A 32 14.23 31.77 -19.69
N ILE A 33 13.40 32.73 -19.24
CA ILE A 33 13.06 33.98 -19.97
C ILE A 33 12.21 34.95 -19.10
N SER A 34 12.82 36.12 -18.90
CA SER A 34 12.35 37.50 -18.64
C SER A 34 11.11 37.74 -17.76
N ILE A 35 11.34 37.81 -16.46
CA ILE A 35 10.89 38.97 -15.68
C ILE A 35 11.76 40.16 -16.14
N ALA A 36 11.26 41.40 -16.13
CA ALA A 36 12.20 42.51 -15.96
C ALA A 36 12.81 42.28 -14.58
N GLU A 37 13.96 41.60 -14.53
CA GLU A 37 14.64 41.24 -13.29
C GLU A 37 14.91 42.54 -12.51
N ALA A 38 14.99 42.49 -11.19
CA ALA A 38 15.67 43.56 -10.47
C ALA A 38 17.18 43.34 -10.67
N ILE A 39 18.00 44.38 -10.78
CA ILE A 39 19.46 44.15 -10.83
C ILE A 39 19.93 43.64 -9.45
N PRO A 40 20.44 42.39 -9.34
CA PRO A 40 20.91 41.86 -8.08
C PRO A 40 22.22 42.52 -7.63
N PHE A 41 22.34 42.75 -6.33
CA PHE A 41 23.58 43.18 -5.68
C PHE A 41 24.28 41.96 -5.07
N GLN A 42 25.51 41.68 -5.50
CA GLN A 42 26.32 40.58 -4.96
C GLN A 42 27.41 41.11 -4.05
N PHE A 43 27.51 40.57 -2.84
CA PHE A 43 28.42 41.07 -1.82
C PHE A 43 29.62 40.15 -1.60
N THR A 44 30.81 40.74 -1.57
CA THR A 44 32.06 40.11 -1.10
C THR A 44 32.54 40.86 0.15
N TYR A 45 32.96 40.13 1.18
CA TYR A 45 33.33 40.72 2.47
C TYR A 45 34.82 40.51 2.75
N ASP A 46 35.59 41.60 2.87
CA ASP A 46 37.05 41.56 3.02
C ASP A 46 37.51 41.47 4.50
N ASP A 47 36.58 41.36 5.45
CA ASP A 47 36.92 41.22 6.88
C ASP A 47 37.68 39.90 7.17
N ALA A 48 38.54 39.93 8.19
CA ALA A 48 39.16 38.72 8.71
C ALA A 48 38.11 37.80 9.40
N PRO A 49 38.39 36.49 9.57
CA PRO A 49 37.53 35.61 10.35
C PRO A 49 37.26 36.17 11.76
N ASP A 50 36.02 36.04 12.23
CA ASP A 50 35.53 36.53 13.52
C ASP A 50 35.47 38.07 13.69
N GLU A 51 35.69 38.86 12.64
CA GLU A 51 35.60 40.33 12.65
C GLU A 51 34.52 40.85 11.67
N GLY A 52 34.00 42.06 11.90
CA GLY A 52 33.14 42.77 10.94
C GLY A 52 31.92 41.97 10.46
N PHE A 53 31.83 41.68 9.17
CA PHE A 53 30.78 40.84 8.58
C PHE A 53 30.91 39.35 8.91
N TRP A 54 32.06 38.88 9.42
CA TRP A 54 32.30 37.51 9.88
C TRP A 54 32.30 37.36 11.41
N ASP A 55 31.88 38.39 12.15
CA ASP A 55 31.70 38.35 13.60
C ASP A 55 30.71 37.23 14.02
N PRO A 56 31.03 36.37 15.00
CA PRO A 56 30.20 35.21 15.36
C PRO A 56 28.87 35.55 16.04
N ILE A 57 28.66 36.80 16.47
CA ILE A 57 27.44 37.26 17.13
C ILE A 57 26.63 38.17 16.20
N LEU A 58 27.30 39.10 15.51
CA LEU A 58 26.66 40.15 14.71
C LEU A 58 26.78 39.92 13.19
N GLY A 59 27.70 39.06 12.74
CA GLY A 59 28.03 38.86 11.33
C GLY A 59 26.84 38.44 10.48
N ASP A 60 26.08 37.42 10.93
CA ASP A 60 24.88 36.95 10.21
C ASP A 60 23.85 38.07 10.02
N ASN A 61 23.60 38.87 11.06
CA ASN A 61 22.67 39.99 11.01
C ASN A 61 23.18 41.13 10.11
N ARG A 62 24.49 41.39 10.12
CA ARG A 62 25.13 42.39 9.25
C ARG A 62 25.05 41.99 7.77
N ARG A 63 25.32 40.72 7.45
CA ARG A 63 25.19 40.20 6.08
C ARG A 63 23.73 40.20 5.60
N ALA A 64 22.78 39.79 6.47
CA ALA A 64 21.35 39.88 6.15
C ALA A 64 20.88 41.33 5.93
N ALA A 65 21.41 42.29 6.69
CA ALA A 65 21.14 43.71 6.48
C ALA A 65 21.71 44.22 5.14
N MET A 66 22.93 43.82 4.76
CA MET A 66 23.52 44.15 3.45
C MET A 66 22.71 43.56 2.29
N GLU A 67 22.33 42.29 2.37
CA GLU A 67 21.47 41.64 1.39
C GLU A 67 20.12 42.34 1.26
N ARG A 68 19.52 42.72 2.40
CA ARG A 68 18.26 43.48 2.38
C ARG A 68 18.42 44.86 1.74
N ALA A 69 19.51 45.57 2.04
CA ALA A 69 19.83 46.86 1.43
C ALA A 69 19.98 46.73 -0.10
N GLY A 70 20.72 45.71 -0.56
CA GLY A 70 20.89 45.40 -1.99
C GLY A 70 19.59 45.02 -2.69
N GLN A 71 18.73 44.23 -2.05
CA GLN A 71 17.41 43.88 -2.58
C GLN A 71 16.51 45.11 -2.76
N ILE A 72 16.47 46.00 -1.76
CA ILE A 72 15.66 47.21 -1.83
C ILE A 72 16.18 48.11 -2.94
N LEU A 73 17.49 48.37 -2.98
CA LEU A 73 18.09 49.27 -3.97
C LEU A 73 17.98 48.68 -5.39
N GLY A 74 18.30 47.41 -5.57
CA GLY A 74 18.16 46.68 -6.84
C GLY A 74 16.74 46.63 -7.37
N SER A 75 15.72 46.60 -6.50
CA SER A 75 14.32 46.64 -6.93
C SER A 75 13.90 47.92 -7.67
N TYR A 76 14.69 48.98 -7.53
CA TYR A 76 14.48 50.22 -8.27
C TYR A 76 15.14 50.23 -9.65
N LEU A 77 16.03 49.28 -9.97
CA LEU A 77 16.80 49.23 -11.21
C LEU A 77 16.34 48.07 -12.09
N ILE A 78 16.18 48.35 -13.38
CA ILE A 78 15.80 47.36 -14.41
C ILE A 78 17.06 47.02 -15.21
N PRO A 79 17.46 45.75 -15.35
CA PRO A 79 18.57 45.29 -16.17
C PRO A 79 18.45 45.76 -17.62
N SER A 80 19.60 46.13 -18.18
CA SER A 80 19.83 46.50 -19.58
C SER A 80 20.32 45.32 -20.42
N PHE A 81 20.85 44.26 -19.79
CA PHE A 81 21.28 43.02 -20.43
C PHE A 81 21.07 41.79 -19.52
N GLU A 82 21.02 40.62 -20.14
CA GLU A 82 20.83 39.35 -19.42
C GLU A 82 22.03 39.07 -18.50
N GLY A 83 21.74 38.75 -17.23
CA GLY A 83 22.78 38.46 -16.24
C GLY A 83 23.51 39.69 -15.71
N GLU A 84 22.96 40.90 -15.87
CA GLU A 84 23.49 42.11 -15.24
C GLU A 84 23.46 41.97 -13.70
N VAL A 85 24.61 42.18 -13.06
CA VAL A 85 24.79 42.11 -11.60
C VAL A 85 25.63 43.31 -11.17
N ILE A 86 25.31 43.90 -10.01
CA ILE A 86 26.17 44.91 -9.39
C ILE A 86 26.96 44.24 -8.26
N THR A 87 28.27 44.19 -8.39
CA THR A 87 29.15 43.55 -7.42
C THR A 87 29.70 44.57 -6.42
N VAL A 88 29.57 44.26 -5.13
CA VAL A 88 29.95 45.14 -4.03
C VAL A 88 30.95 44.42 -3.15
N ARG A 89 32.12 45.02 -2.92
CA ARG A 89 33.02 44.59 -1.87
C ARG A 89 32.87 45.48 -0.64
N ALA A 90 32.79 44.87 0.55
CA ALA A 90 32.52 45.58 1.80
C ALA A 90 33.46 45.11 2.93
N VAL A 91 33.84 46.04 3.81
CA VAL A 91 34.70 45.76 4.97
C VAL A 91 34.38 46.69 6.14
N PHE A 92 34.56 46.21 7.37
CA PHE A 92 34.56 47.05 8.57
C PHE A 92 35.99 47.48 8.94
N GLU A 93 36.25 48.78 9.01
CA GLU A 93 37.54 49.33 9.42
C GLU A 93 37.37 50.61 10.23
N ASN A 94 38.39 51.03 10.98
CA ASN A 94 38.30 52.28 11.75
C ASN A 94 38.50 53.49 10.83
N LEU A 95 37.44 54.25 10.57
CA LEU A 95 37.43 55.43 9.70
C LEU A 95 37.57 56.76 10.45
N GLY A 96 37.82 56.73 11.75
CA GLY A 96 37.86 57.92 12.61
C GLY A 96 36.48 58.34 13.15
N PRO A 97 36.39 59.39 13.98
CA PRO A 97 35.21 59.67 14.80
C PRO A 97 34.03 60.33 14.07
N THR A 98 34.19 60.78 12.83
CA THR A 98 33.20 61.63 12.13
C THR A 98 32.58 60.99 10.90
N THR A 99 33.01 59.78 10.53
CA THR A 99 32.63 59.12 9.27
C THR A 99 31.89 57.83 9.57
N ASN A 100 30.65 57.68 9.08
CA ASN A 100 29.87 56.45 9.30
C ASN A 100 30.30 55.33 8.35
N ALA A 101 30.47 55.67 7.07
CA ALA A 101 31.00 54.81 6.04
C ALA A 101 31.65 55.66 4.95
N SER A 102 32.39 55.02 4.05
CA SER A 102 32.98 55.62 2.87
C SER A 102 32.83 54.67 1.70
N THR A 103 32.44 55.22 0.56
CA THR A 103 32.24 54.49 -0.68
C THR A 103 33.04 55.08 -1.83
N SER A 104 33.36 54.24 -2.80
CA SER A 104 33.82 54.65 -4.11
C SER A 104 33.34 53.65 -5.14
N SER A 105 33.25 54.08 -6.41
CA SER A 105 33.30 53.09 -7.49
C SER A 105 34.65 52.39 -7.40
N ASP A 106 34.65 51.07 -7.50
CA ASP A 106 35.88 50.28 -7.37
C ASP A 106 36.70 50.33 -8.68
N THR A 107 36.02 50.54 -9.81
CA THR A 107 36.62 50.80 -11.11
C THR A 107 35.92 51.98 -11.79
N LEU A 108 36.68 53.01 -12.17
CA LEU A 108 36.19 54.11 -13.02
C LEU A 108 36.52 53.80 -14.48
N ILE A 109 35.58 54.09 -15.38
CA ILE A 109 35.74 53.92 -16.81
C ILE A 109 35.72 55.30 -17.47
N ASP A 110 36.89 55.73 -17.94
CA ASP A 110 37.06 57.00 -18.65
C ASP A 110 36.86 56.84 -20.15
N GLU A 111 36.05 57.72 -20.72
CA GLU A 111 35.80 57.82 -22.16
C GLU A 111 35.52 56.47 -22.88
N PRO A 112 34.61 55.62 -22.37
CA PRO A 112 34.34 54.36 -23.05
C PRO A 112 33.68 54.58 -24.42
N ASP A 113 34.12 53.81 -25.41
CA ASP A 113 33.56 53.81 -26.76
C ASP A 113 32.04 53.55 -26.73
N GLY A 114 31.26 54.50 -27.23
CA GLY A 114 29.79 54.40 -27.30
C GLY A 114 29.04 55.26 -26.28
N LEU A 115 29.71 55.84 -25.27
CA LEU A 115 29.12 56.81 -24.34
C LEU A 115 29.58 58.25 -24.64
N LEU A 116 29.18 59.22 -23.81
CA LEU A 116 29.56 60.63 -24.00
C LEU A 116 31.07 60.80 -23.77
N ALA A 117 31.78 61.33 -24.77
CA ALA A 117 33.20 61.65 -24.66
C ALA A 117 33.48 62.71 -23.57
N ASN A 118 34.71 62.70 -23.02
CA ASN A 118 35.14 63.59 -21.93
C ASN A 118 34.28 63.47 -20.65
N ARG A 119 33.91 62.23 -20.30
CA ARG A 119 33.17 61.87 -19.08
C ARG A 119 33.75 60.60 -18.44
N ALA A 120 33.76 60.59 -17.12
CA ALA A 120 34.00 59.39 -16.32
C ALA A 120 32.68 58.75 -15.87
N TYR A 121 32.61 57.42 -15.93
CA TYR A 121 31.48 56.61 -15.49
C TYR A 121 31.93 55.62 -14.41
N PRO A 122 31.13 55.41 -13.34
CA PRO A 122 31.37 54.27 -12.44
C PRO A 122 31.09 52.97 -13.21
N SER A 123 31.86 51.90 -12.94
CA SER A 123 31.75 50.66 -13.71
C SER A 123 30.34 50.09 -13.76
N ALA A 124 29.58 50.13 -12.65
CA ALA A 124 28.19 49.67 -12.62
C ALA A 124 27.32 50.35 -13.69
N LEU A 125 27.41 51.68 -13.84
CA LEU A 125 26.64 52.43 -14.82
C LEU A 125 27.20 52.26 -16.24
N ALA A 126 28.53 52.17 -16.38
CA ALA A 126 29.16 51.92 -17.68
C ALA A 126 28.75 50.54 -18.23
N ASN A 127 28.71 49.52 -17.36
CA ASN A 127 28.23 48.19 -17.67
C ASN A 127 26.76 48.23 -18.14
N HIS A 128 25.92 48.93 -17.39
CA HIS A 128 24.50 49.13 -17.70
C HIS A 128 24.30 49.80 -19.08
N LEU A 129 24.98 50.91 -19.32
CA LEU A 129 24.78 51.69 -20.56
C LEU A 129 25.31 50.98 -21.81
N LEU A 130 26.34 50.13 -21.67
CA LEU A 130 26.94 49.40 -22.78
C LEU A 130 26.38 47.98 -22.95
N GLY A 131 25.49 47.55 -22.06
CA GLY A 131 24.84 46.24 -22.15
C GLY A 131 25.78 45.05 -21.93
N GLN A 132 26.88 45.24 -21.19
CA GLN A 132 27.86 44.18 -20.92
C GLN A 132 28.72 44.51 -19.68
N ASP A 133 29.21 43.48 -18.99
CA ASP A 133 30.23 43.68 -17.94
C ASP A 133 31.61 43.93 -18.56
N LEU A 134 32.13 45.15 -18.37
CA LEU A 134 33.40 45.60 -18.93
C LEU A 134 34.63 45.03 -18.20
N ASN A 135 34.47 44.55 -16.96
CA ASN A 135 35.57 44.02 -16.17
C ASN A 135 35.12 42.94 -15.16
N VAL A 136 34.88 41.74 -15.68
CA VAL A 136 34.37 40.55 -14.95
C VAL A 136 35.18 40.08 -13.73
N PHE A 137 36.36 40.63 -13.48
CA PHE A 137 37.22 40.27 -12.33
C PHE A 137 37.32 41.38 -11.27
N ALA A 138 36.79 42.57 -11.54
CA ALA A 138 36.74 43.66 -10.58
C ALA A 138 35.35 43.73 -9.95
N HIS A 139 35.27 44.29 -8.74
CA HIS A 139 33.99 44.68 -8.18
C HIS A 139 33.55 46.03 -8.76
N ASP A 140 32.27 46.36 -8.64
CA ASP A 140 31.74 47.65 -9.10
C ASP A 140 31.83 48.74 -8.04
N ILE A 141 31.52 48.35 -6.81
CA ILE A 141 31.40 49.26 -5.67
C ILE A 141 32.29 48.76 -4.53
N LYS A 142 33.04 49.67 -3.92
CA LYS A 142 33.76 49.42 -2.67
C LYS A 142 33.14 50.22 -1.54
N ILE A 143 32.77 49.55 -0.46
CA ILE A 143 32.24 50.21 0.75
C ILE A 143 33.09 49.85 1.97
N ARG A 144 33.37 50.85 2.79
CA ARG A 144 34.09 50.71 4.06
C ARG A 144 33.19 51.25 5.16
N PHE A 145 32.77 50.39 6.09
CA PHE A 145 31.95 50.75 7.22
C PHE A 145 32.81 51.04 8.44
N ASN A 146 32.48 52.07 9.21
CA ASN A 146 33.28 52.42 10.37
C ASN A 146 33.06 51.43 11.53
N SER A 147 34.09 50.68 11.90
CA SER A 147 34.04 49.69 12.98
C SER A 147 33.81 50.31 14.37
N THR A 148 33.96 51.63 14.53
CA THR A 148 33.69 52.33 15.80
C THR A 148 32.26 52.83 15.95
N VAL A 149 31.41 52.68 14.91
CA VAL A 149 30.01 53.14 14.93
C VAL A 149 29.08 52.00 15.39
N SER A 150 28.12 52.33 16.25
CA SER A 150 27.09 51.38 16.68
C SER A 150 26.00 51.28 15.61
N PHE A 151 25.99 50.15 14.88
CA PHE A 151 25.03 49.90 13.82
C PHE A 151 23.87 49.01 14.29
N TYR A 152 22.64 49.46 14.03
CA TYR A 152 21.44 48.64 14.13
C TYR A 152 21.29 47.78 12.87
N THR A 153 21.14 46.47 13.08
CA THR A 153 21.11 45.45 12.01
C THR A 153 19.74 44.76 11.88
N GLY A 154 18.74 45.20 12.63
CA GLY A 154 17.39 44.60 12.62
C GLY A 154 16.63 44.89 11.33
N LEU A 155 15.92 43.90 10.82
CA LEU A 155 15.08 44.05 9.61
C LEU A 155 13.71 44.68 9.92
N ASP A 156 13.34 44.77 11.20
CA ASP A 156 12.07 45.29 11.73
C ASP A 156 11.96 46.82 11.71
N GLY A 157 13.05 47.54 11.43
CA GLY A 157 13.01 48.98 11.15
C GLY A 157 12.81 49.87 12.40
N SER A 158 13.35 49.46 13.54
CA SER A 158 13.24 50.17 14.82
C SER A 158 14.61 50.48 15.45
N PRO A 159 15.51 51.25 14.79
CA PRO A 159 16.78 51.64 15.38
C PRO A 159 16.58 52.51 16.63
N SER A 160 17.41 52.31 17.66
CA SER A 160 17.39 53.19 18.83
C SER A 160 17.94 54.59 18.48
N SER A 161 17.64 55.59 19.33
CA SER A 161 18.17 56.96 19.16
C SER A 161 19.70 57.09 19.31
N THR A 162 20.41 55.98 19.52
CA THR A 162 21.88 55.93 19.68
C THR A 162 22.58 55.09 18.61
N GLU A 163 21.83 54.43 17.72
CA GLU A 163 22.38 53.55 16.68
C GLU A 163 22.17 54.14 15.27
N GLN A 164 23.13 53.89 14.38
CA GLN A 164 22.99 54.15 12.95
C GLN A 164 22.34 52.95 12.28
N ASP A 165 21.36 53.16 11.41
CA ASP A 165 20.73 52.07 10.68
C ASP A 165 21.64 51.53 9.58
N LEU A 166 22.09 50.27 9.68
CA LEU A 166 23.04 49.70 8.72
C LEU A 166 22.45 49.62 7.32
N ILE A 167 21.15 49.30 7.19
CA ILE A 167 20.48 49.20 5.89
C ILE A 167 20.46 50.57 5.19
N ARG A 168 20.05 51.63 5.89
CA ARG A 168 20.10 53.01 5.37
C ARG A 168 21.51 53.38 4.91
N VAL A 169 22.52 53.19 5.78
CA VAL A 169 23.90 53.58 5.46
C VAL A 169 24.41 52.77 4.27
N ALA A 170 24.20 51.45 4.24
CA ALA A 170 24.59 50.62 3.11
C ALA A 170 23.90 51.05 1.79
N MET A 171 22.59 51.35 1.82
CA MET A 171 21.87 51.85 0.64
C MET A 171 22.42 53.21 0.17
N HIS A 172 22.72 54.12 1.10
CA HIS A 172 23.31 55.42 0.81
C HIS A 172 24.67 55.28 0.11
N GLU A 173 25.56 54.48 0.69
CA GLU A 173 26.90 54.23 0.15
C GLU A 173 26.86 53.51 -1.21
N MET A 174 25.95 52.55 -1.38
CA MET A 174 25.75 51.90 -2.68
C MET A 174 25.24 52.89 -3.74
N THR A 175 24.35 53.83 -3.37
CA THR A 175 23.80 54.81 -4.32
C THR A 175 24.88 55.74 -4.87
N HIS A 176 25.86 56.14 -4.06
CA HIS A 176 27.06 56.82 -4.57
C HIS A 176 27.85 55.96 -5.57
N GLY A 177 27.97 54.65 -5.31
CA GLY A 177 28.59 53.69 -6.23
C GLY A 177 27.86 53.55 -7.56
N LEU A 178 26.56 53.83 -7.61
CA LEU A 178 25.76 53.90 -8.85
C LEU A 178 26.00 55.20 -9.65
N GLY A 179 26.77 56.15 -9.12
CA GLY A 179 27.18 57.36 -9.84
C GLY A 179 26.83 58.68 -9.19
N PHE A 180 26.24 58.69 -7.99
CA PHE A 180 25.93 59.91 -7.22
C PHE A 180 27.21 60.58 -6.63
N THR A 181 28.23 60.82 -7.46
CA THR A 181 29.57 61.24 -7.02
C THR A 181 30.16 62.29 -7.96
N THR A 182 30.74 63.36 -7.39
CA THR A 182 31.45 64.40 -8.14
C THR A 182 32.94 64.09 -8.36
N HIS A 183 33.51 64.58 -9.46
CA HIS A 183 34.97 64.62 -9.68
C HIS A 183 35.56 66.04 -9.47
N PHE A 184 34.78 67.02 -9.03
CA PHE A 184 35.29 68.36 -8.73
C PHE A 184 36.02 68.41 -7.38
N LEU A 185 37.24 68.92 -7.42
CA LEU A 185 38.12 69.08 -6.26
C LEU A 185 37.91 70.46 -5.59
N GLU A 186 38.34 70.59 -4.34
CA GLU A 186 38.16 71.81 -3.52
C GLU A 186 38.68 73.09 -4.19
N ASP A 187 39.80 73.00 -4.91
CA ASP A 187 40.42 74.11 -5.63
C ASP A 187 39.74 74.44 -6.98
N GLY A 188 38.64 73.75 -7.29
CA GLY A 188 37.88 73.87 -8.53
C GLY A 188 38.48 73.08 -9.69
N ASP A 189 39.57 72.32 -9.49
CA ASP A 189 40.12 71.43 -10.51
C ASP A 189 39.22 70.20 -10.71
N ILE A 190 39.45 69.46 -11.79
CA ILE A 190 38.71 68.22 -12.09
C ILE A 190 39.67 67.05 -11.96
N PHE A 191 39.27 66.04 -11.19
CA PHE A 191 39.97 64.77 -11.17
C PHE A 191 39.82 64.08 -12.53
N GLU A 192 40.89 64.10 -13.33
CA GLU A 192 41.01 63.51 -14.68
C GLU A 192 39.99 64.03 -15.70
N SER A 193 38.71 63.68 -15.56
CA SER A 193 37.58 64.18 -16.36
C SER A 193 36.31 64.34 -15.50
N PRO A 194 35.33 65.18 -15.89
CA PRO A 194 34.09 65.33 -15.13
C PRO A 194 33.31 64.01 -15.10
N SER A 195 32.67 63.67 -13.97
CA SER A 195 31.79 62.51 -13.94
C SER A 195 30.53 62.75 -14.78
N ILE A 196 29.79 61.67 -15.09
CA ILE A 196 28.45 61.79 -15.69
C ILE A 196 27.51 62.65 -14.82
N TYR A 197 27.60 62.50 -13.49
CA TYR A 197 26.83 63.27 -12.51
C TYR A 197 27.16 64.76 -12.56
N ASP A 198 28.43 65.13 -12.68
CA ASP A 198 28.89 66.53 -12.78
C ASP A 198 28.26 67.27 -13.98
N GLY A 199 27.81 66.54 -15.00
CA GLY A 199 27.18 67.10 -16.19
C GLY A 199 25.85 67.77 -15.95
N PHE A 200 25.18 67.43 -14.86
CA PHE A 200 23.86 67.96 -14.55
C PHE A 200 23.90 69.06 -13.48
N ILE A 201 25.07 69.44 -12.97
CA ILE A 201 25.19 70.45 -11.92
C ILE A 201 25.33 71.85 -12.53
N THR A 202 24.47 72.78 -12.10
CA THR A 202 24.43 74.16 -12.58
C THR A 202 24.51 75.16 -11.42
N VAL A 203 25.02 76.36 -11.70
CA VAL A 203 24.99 77.50 -10.76
C VAL A 203 23.67 78.25 -10.92
N GLY A 204 22.82 78.21 -9.89
CA GLY A 204 21.43 78.65 -9.94
C GLY A 204 20.51 77.65 -10.64
N SER A 205 19.20 77.73 -10.39
CA SER A 205 18.19 76.83 -10.99
C SER A 205 18.21 76.97 -12.52
N PHE A 206 18.63 75.90 -13.22
CA PHE A 206 18.83 75.86 -14.68
C PHE A 206 19.85 76.89 -15.22
N GLY A 207 20.84 77.26 -14.41
CA GLY A 207 21.85 78.25 -14.78
C GLY A 207 23.04 77.67 -15.55
N THR A 208 24.23 78.25 -15.37
CA THR A 208 25.42 77.84 -16.13
C THR A 208 25.96 76.49 -15.62
N PRO A 209 26.21 75.48 -16.49
CA PRO A 209 26.79 74.20 -16.09
C PRO A 209 28.17 74.35 -15.47
N LEU A 210 28.37 73.73 -14.31
CA LEU A 210 29.57 73.88 -13.49
C LEU A 210 30.83 73.32 -14.17
N ASN A 211 30.67 72.27 -14.98
CA ASN A 211 31.73 71.66 -15.76
C ASN A 211 32.27 72.55 -16.90
N THR A 212 31.53 73.59 -17.32
CA THR A 212 31.96 74.52 -18.39
C THR A 212 32.72 75.75 -17.87
N MET A 213 32.78 75.95 -16.56
CA MET A 213 33.43 77.11 -15.93
C MET A 213 34.96 76.95 -15.85
N SER A 214 35.69 78.06 -15.70
CA SER A 214 37.11 78.03 -15.37
C SER A 214 37.35 77.49 -13.96
N THR A 215 38.53 76.93 -13.69
CA THR A 215 38.93 76.39 -12.38
C THR A 215 38.65 77.37 -11.24
N ALA A 216 39.07 78.64 -11.39
CA ALA A 216 38.85 79.68 -10.38
C ALA A 216 37.37 80.02 -10.15
N ALA A 217 36.56 80.05 -11.22
CA ALA A 217 35.13 80.30 -11.09
C ALA A 217 34.40 79.11 -10.46
N ARG A 218 34.83 77.88 -10.77
CA ARG A 218 34.31 76.67 -10.17
C ARG A 218 34.57 76.63 -8.67
N ALA A 219 35.81 76.86 -8.25
CA ALA A 219 36.21 76.88 -6.83
C ALA A 219 35.30 77.78 -5.96
N VAL A 220 34.98 78.98 -6.46
CA VAL A 220 34.07 79.92 -5.76
C VAL A 220 32.65 79.36 -5.65
N ASN A 221 32.17 78.67 -6.68
CA ASN A 221 30.81 78.14 -6.72
C ASN A 221 30.62 76.87 -5.88
N LEU A 222 31.68 76.08 -5.67
CA LEU A 222 31.65 74.88 -4.81
C LEU A 222 31.27 75.20 -3.36
N THR A 223 31.43 76.45 -2.91
CA THR A 223 31.06 76.91 -1.57
C THR A 223 29.98 77.99 -1.58
N SER A 224 29.13 78.02 -2.62
CA SER A 224 28.16 79.12 -2.84
C SER A 224 26.77 78.91 -2.26
N ASP A 225 26.43 77.69 -1.81
CA ASP A 225 25.07 77.26 -1.48
C ASP A 225 24.03 77.47 -2.62
N ASN A 226 24.50 77.59 -3.87
CA ASN A 226 23.69 77.96 -5.03
C ASN A 226 23.81 76.97 -6.20
N LEU A 227 23.91 75.68 -5.90
CA LEU A 227 24.07 74.63 -6.91
C LEU A 227 22.83 73.76 -7.04
N PHE A 228 22.47 73.40 -8.28
CA PHE A 228 21.23 72.69 -8.60
C PHE A 228 21.42 71.64 -9.68
N TRP A 229 20.66 70.55 -9.58
CA TRP A 229 20.53 69.52 -10.60
C TRP A 229 19.63 69.98 -11.74
N SER A 230 20.07 69.78 -12.98
CA SER A 230 19.41 70.26 -14.20
C SER A 230 18.81 69.15 -15.07
N GLY A 231 18.95 67.88 -14.69
CA GLY A 231 18.37 66.76 -15.42
C GLY A 231 16.84 66.73 -15.35
N ALA A 232 16.19 66.40 -16.47
CA ALA A 232 14.75 66.55 -16.66
C ALA A 232 13.94 65.63 -15.73
N ASN A 233 14.41 64.41 -15.48
CA ASN A 233 13.71 63.42 -14.67
C ASN A 233 13.88 63.70 -13.17
N GLY A 234 15.05 64.17 -12.73
CA GLY A 234 15.28 64.64 -11.36
C GLY A 234 14.44 65.88 -11.03
N VAL A 235 14.31 66.79 -11.99
CA VAL A 235 13.40 67.95 -11.90
C VAL A 235 11.94 67.51 -11.80
N LEU A 236 11.51 66.57 -12.65
CA LEU A 236 10.15 66.02 -12.60
C LEU A 236 9.87 65.31 -11.27
N GLY A 237 10.81 64.50 -10.79
CA GLY A 237 10.76 63.82 -9.49
C GLY A 237 10.76 64.78 -8.29
N ASN A 238 11.12 66.05 -8.50
CA ASN A 238 11.04 67.13 -7.52
C ASN A 238 9.96 68.16 -7.91
N ALA A 239 8.82 67.69 -8.40
CA ALA A 239 7.63 68.49 -8.71
C ALA A 239 7.87 69.64 -9.71
N GLY A 240 8.77 69.44 -10.68
CA GLY A 240 9.12 70.42 -11.70
C GLY A 240 10.14 71.47 -11.26
N MET A 241 10.69 71.36 -10.05
CA MET A 241 11.74 72.25 -9.54
C MET A 241 13.11 71.58 -9.56
N ALA A 242 14.18 72.30 -9.94
CA ALA A 242 15.55 71.79 -9.91
C ALA A 242 15.96 71.36 -8.49
N PRO A 243 16.39 70.09 -8.26
CA PRO A 243 16.88 69.65 -6.96
C PRO A 243 18.10 70.45 -6.48
N LYS A 244 18.08 70.94 -5.23
CA LYS A 244 19.21 71.69 -4.66
C LYS A 244 20.33 70.74 -4.22
N ILE A 245 21.56 71.02 -4.67
CA ILE A 245 22.76 70.24 -4.37
C ILE A 245 23.51 70.88 -3.19
N TYR A 246 24.03 70.04 -2.30
CA TYR A 246 24.75 70.48 -1.10
C TYR A 246 26.11 71.11 -1.45
N ALA A 247 26.25 72.42 -1.19
CA ALA A 247 27.46 73.20 -1.52
C ALA A 247 27.85 74.14 -0.36
N PRO A 248 28.30 73.58 0.78
CA PRO A 248 28.56 74.31 2.02
C PRO A 248 29.77 75.25 1.95
N ASN A 249 29.84 76.21 2.88
CA ASN A 249 31.02 77.05 3.13
C ASN A 249 31.51 76.85 4.57
N PRO A 250 32.72 76.32 4.81
CA PRO A 250 33.73 75.92 3.82
C PRO A 250 33.38 74.62 3.08
N TYR A 251 34.13 74.31 2.02
CA TYR A 251 34.05 73.04 1.29
C TYR A 251 34.27 71.86 2.25
N LEU A 252 33.45 70.81 2.13
CA LEU A 252 33.55 69.59 2.92
C LEU A 252 33.90 68.42 2.00
N ALA A 253 35.16 67.99 2.06
CA ALA A 253 35.64 66.86 1.26
C ALA A 253 34.79 65.61 1.52
N GLY A 254 34.34 64.97 0.43
CA GLY A 254 33.46 63.80 0.47
C GLY A 254 31.97 64.12 0.65
N SER A 255 31.59 65.36 0.96
CA SER A 255 30.18 65.75 1.13
C SER A 255 29.70 66.78 0.10
N THR A 256 30.51 67.80 -0.18
CA THR A 256 30.18 68.84 -1.17
C THR A 256 29.88 68.21 -2.54
N LEU A 257 28.78 68.62 -3.18
CA LEU A 257 28.23 68.17 -4.46
C LEU A 257 27.67 66.75 -4.56
N SER A 258 28.22 65.78 -3.85
CA SER A 258 27.76 64.38 -3.92
C SER A 258 26.43 64.15 -3.20
N HIS A 259 25.81 65.19 -2.64
CA HIS A 259 24.58 65.08 -1.85
C HIS A 259 23.54 66.14 -2.20
N LEU A 260 22.30 65.83 -1.87
CA LEU A 260 21.20 66.78 -1.81
C LEU A 260 21.30 67.66 -0.55
N ASP A 261 20.86 68.90 -0.65
CA ASP A 261 20.94 69.87 0.46
C ASP A 261 20.07 69.44 1.65
N GLU A 262 20.69 69.08 2.77
CA GLU A 262 20.02 68.61 3.99
C GLU A 262 19.01 69.63 4.53
N ALA A 263 19.35 70.92 4.50
CA ALA A 263 18.47 71.98 4.99
C ALA A 263 17.16 72.06 4.18
N THR A 264 17.21 71.66 2.91
CA THR A 264 16.05 71.61 2.02
C THR A 264 15.33 70.25 2.11
N TYR A 265 16.05 69.15 2.37
CA TYR A 265 15.56 67.79 2.20
C TYR A 265 15.89 66.86 3.38
N THR A 266 15.21 67.02 4.52
CA THR A 266 15.54 66.32 5.79
C THR A 266 15.25 64.81 5.84
N THR A 267 14.65 64.22 4.80
CA THR A 267 14.19 62.81 4.80
C THR A 267 14.57 62.04 3.54
N VAL A 268 15.53 62.52 2.75
CA VAL A 268 16.00 61.79 1.57
C VAL A 268 17.18 60.89 1.93
N LEU A 269 17.43 59.87 1.13
CA LEU A 269 18.54 58.95 1.38
C LEU A 269 19.88 59.66 1.19
N MET A 270 20.00 60.46 0.12
CA MET A 270 21.25 61.09 -0.36
C MET A 270 21.52 62.47 0.24
N THR A 271 21.29 62.65 1.54
CA THR A 271 21.78 63.82 2.29
C THR A 271 23.11 63.53 2.98
N PRO A 272 23.98 64.54 3.20
CA PRO A 272 25.33 64.32 3.74
C PRO A 272 25.35 63.89 5.22
N PHE A 273 24.24 64.01 5.94
CA PHE A 273 24.17 63.70 7.37
C PHE A 273 23.13 62.62 7.67
N GLY A 274 23.48 61.72 8.60
CA GLY A 274 22.57 60.72 9.15
C GLY A 274 22.57 60.79 10.67
N SER A 275 21.44 61.15 11.27
CA SER A 275 21.32 61.17 12.73
C SER A 275 21.04 59.75 13.26
N PRO A 276 21.62 59.34 14.40
CA PRO A 276 21.22 58.10 15.06
C PRO A 276 19.70 58.01 15.26
N GLY A 277 19.12 56.84 14.97
CA GLY A 277 17.67 56.61 15.01
C GLY A 277 16.89 57.02 13.74
N GLN A 278 17.54 57.57 12.71
CA GLN A 278 16.89 57.93 11.45
C GLN A 278 16.59 56.70 10.59
N LEU A 279 15.33 56.55 10.17
CA LEU A 279 14.86 55.43 9.34
C LEU A 279 14.44 55.91 7.95
N THR A 280 15.36 55.81 6.99
CA THR A 280 15.10 56.14 5.58
C THR A 280 15.70 55.03 4.72
N ARG A 281 14.89 54.02 4.38
CA ARG A 281 15.31 52.83 3.61
C ARG A 281 14.62 52.79 2.23
N SER A 282 14.52 53.93 1.56
CA SER A 282 13.87 54.06 0.25
C SER A 282 14.46 55.22 -0.54
N LEU A 283 14.47 55.09 -1.87
CA LEU A 283 14.78 56.20 -2.78
C LEU A 283 13.51 56.99 -3.08
N THR A 284 13.59 58.32 -2.95
CA THR A 284 12.51 59.25 -3.27
C THR A 284 12.41 59.49 -4.78
N PRO A 285 11.30 60.07 -5.30
CA PRO A 285 11.13 60.24 -6.75
C PRO A 285 12.23 61.09 -7.38
N ARG A 286 12.75 62.08 -6.66
CA ARG A 286 13.85 62.93 -7.11
C ARG A 286 15.15 62.14 -7.27
N GLU A 287 15.48 61.25 -6.33
CA GLU A 287 16.72 60.46 -6.36
C GLU A 287 16.67 59.43 -7.49
N ARG A 288 15.51 58.78 -7.68
CA ARG A 288 15.29 57.87 -8.83
C ARG A 288 15.30 58.60 -10.17
N GLY A 289 14.74 59.82 -10.21
CA GLY A 289 14.80 60.68 -11.39
C GLY A 289 16.24 61.09 -11.74
N MET A 290 17.07 61.37 -10.75
CA MET A 290 18.50 61.66 -10.96
C MET A 290 19.27 60.44 -11.47
N LEU A 291 18.96 59.22 -10.99
CA LEU A 291 19.52 57.99 -11.55
C LEU A 291 19.11 57.80 -13.02
N LEU A 292 17.85 58.08 -13.35
CA LEU A 292 17.34 58.03 -14.73
C LEU A 292 18.01 59.04 -15.66
N ASP A 293 18.25 60.26 -15.17
CA ASP A 293 18.98 61.29 -15.92
C ASP A 293 20.42 60.89 -16.26
N MET A 294 21.10 60.16 -15.35
CA MET A 294 22.44 59.62 -15.60
C MET A 294 22.43 58.42 -16.56
N GLY A 295 21.27 57.81 -16.79
CA GLY A 295 21.05 56.77 -17.77
C GLY A 295 20.71 55.38 -17.20
N TRP A 296 20.42 55.26 -15.91
CA TRP A 296 19.86 54.03 -15.34
C TRP A 296 18.40 53.83 -15.78
N THR A 297 18.00 52.59 -16.04
CA THR A 297 16.58 52.25 -16.20
C THR A 297 15.95 51.99 -14.82
N VAL A 298 14.89 52.72 -14.43
CA VAL A 298 14.32 52.68 -13.06
C VAL A 298 12.83 52.37 -12.98
N ASN A 299 12.39 51.73 -11.89
CA ASN A 299 10.98 51.42 -11.60
C ASN A 299 10.25 52.62 -10.93
N VAL A 300 9.09 53.05 -11.44
CA VAL A 300 8.37 54.29 -11.01
C VAL A 300 7.39 54.09 -9.81
N PHE A 301 6.84 55.17 -9.21
CA PHE A 301 5.94 55.11 -8.03
C PHE A 301 4.51 54.76 -8.46
N PRO A 302 3.75 53.92 -7.72
CA PRO A 302 2.31 53.78 -7.93
C PRO A 302 1.60 55.12 -7.75
N GLN A 303 1.01 55.66 -8.80
CA GLN A 303 0.03 56.74 -8.67
C GLN A 303 -1.36 56.15 -8.45
N THR A 304 -2.26 56.90 -7.80
CA THR A 304 -3.66 56.51 -7.72
C THR A 304 -4.45 57.24 -8.80
N THR A 305 -5.12 56.48 -9.65
CA THR A 305 -5.99 56.99 -10.72
C THR A 305 -7.41 56.47 -10.51
N THR A 306 -8.38 57.38 -10.49
CA THR A 306 -9.80 57.05 -10.27
C THR A 306 -10.57 57.08 -11.59
N TRP A 307 -11.36 56.05 -11.85
CA TRP A 307 -12.27 56.01 -13.00
C TRP A 307 -13.40 57.03 -12.80
N ALA A 308 -13.46 58.02 -13.67
CA ALA A 308 -14.57 58.97 -13.76
C ALA A 308 -15.58 58.54 -14.83
N GLY A 309 -15.13 57.91 -15.92
CA GLY A 309 -16.00 57.52 -17.05
C GLY A 309 -16.69 58.71 -17.69
N ALA A 310 -15.96 59.82 -17.84
CA ALA A 310 -16.55 61.12 -18.19
C ALA A 310 -16.96 61.24 -19.68
N VAL A 311 -16.36 60.45 -20.58
CA VAL A 311 -16.48 60.64 -22.04
C VAL A 311 -16.89 59.36 -22.76
N SER A 312 -16.28 58.22 -22.43
CA SER A 312 -16.51 56.93 -23.10
C SER A 312 -16.40 55.76 -22.12
N ASN A 313 -16.61 54.54 -22.60
CA ASN A 313 -16.34 53.30 -21.84
C ASN A 313 -14.89 52.79 -22.00
N LEU A 314 -14.07 53.45 -22.81
CA LEU A 314 -12.73 52.95 -23.16
C LEU A 314 -11.71 53.29 -22.07
N TRP A 315 -10.98 52.28 -21.59
CA TRP A 315 -9.91 52.42 -20.59
C TRP A 315 -8.77 53.31 -21.08
N LEU A 316 -8.45 53.26 -22.37
CA LEU A 316 -7.32 54.01 -22.95
C LEU A 316 -7.63 55.49 -23.23
N ASP A 317 -8.85 55.96 -22.97
CA ASP A 317 -9.17 57.38 -23.07
C ASP A 317 -8.78 58.10 -21.78
N ALA A 318 -7.71 58.91 -21.85
CA ALA A 318 -7.18 59.67 -20.72
C ALA A 318 -8.23 60.57 -20.04
N GLN A 319 -9.29 60.99 -20.76
CA GLN A 319 -10.35 61.85 -20.21
C GLN A 319 -11.31 61.09 -19.28
N ASN A 320 -11.31 59.76 -19.31
CA ASN A 320 -12.11 58.93 -18.40
C ASN A 320 -11.47 58.77 -17.01
N TRP A 321 -10.24 59.26 -16.82
CA TRP A 321 -9.48 59.12 -15.57
C TRP A 321 -9.35 60.45 -14.82
N SER A 322 -9.17 60.35 -13.50
CA SER A 322 -8.83 61.47 -12.63
C SER A 322 -7.60 61.10 -11.78
N PRO A 323 -6.45 61.80 -11.94
CA PRO A 323 -6.15 62.83 -12.96
C PRO A 323 -6.32 62.31 -14.40
N ALA A 324 -6.51 63.21 -15.37
CA ALA A 324 -6.78 62.87 -16.78
C ALA A 324 -5.56 62.29 -17.51
N ALA A 325 -5.16 61.09 -17.11
CA ALA A 325 -4.06 60.30 -17.63
C ALA A 325 -4.45 58.83 -17.57
N VAL A 326 -4.18 58.08 -18.64
CA VAL A 326 -4.38 56.62 -18.64
C VAL A 326 -3.45 55.99 -17.60
N PRO A 327 -3.94 55.05 -16.78
CA PRO A 327 -3.11 54.38 -15.79
C PRO A 327 -1.90 53.68 -16.42
N THR A 328 -0.74 53.89 -15.82
CA THR A 328 0.57 53.41 -16.27
C THR A 328 1.11 52.30 -15.37
N ASN A 329 2.29 51.76 -15.71
CA ASN A 329 2.86 50.61 -15.03
C ASN A 329 3.13 50.90 -13.55
N GLY A 330 2.49 50.11 -12.68
CA GLY A 330 2.60 50.19 -11.23
C GLY A 330 1.49 50.99 -10.54
N ASP A 331 0.48 51.50 -11.25
CA ASP A 331 -0.57 52.35 -10.65
C ASP A 331 -1.62 51.59 -9.82
N ASN A 332 -2.27 52.32 -8.91
CA ASN A 332 -3.44 51.91 -8.13
C ASN A 332 -4.71 52.43 -8.80
N ILE A 333 -5.60 51.52 -9.19
CA ILE A 333 -6.85 51.85 -9.85
C ILE A 333 -7.99 51.88 -8.82
N VAL A 334 -8.78 52.96 -8.85
CA VAL A 334 -9.96 53.11 -7.99
C VAL A 334 -11.22 53.30 -8.84
N PHE A 335 -12.20 52.45 -8.64
CA PHE A 335 -13.55 52.59 -9.16
C PHE A 335 -14.48 53.07 -8.05
N ASP A 336 -15.03 54.27 -8.23
CA ASP A 336 -16.01 54.87 -7.31
C ASP A 336 -17.37 55.02 -8.02
N THR A 337 -18.16 56.05 -7.71
CA THR A 337 -19.44 56.30 -8.39
C THR A 337 -19.21 56.79 -9.82
N SER A 338 -19.70 56.05 -10.82
CA SER A 338 -19.78 56.48 -12.23
C SER A 338 -21.05 55.97 -12.89
N SER A 339 -21.52 56.66 -13.93
CA SER A 339 -22.59 56.17 -14.81
C SER A 339 -22.08 55.25 -15.93
N GLN A 340 -20.78 55.27 -16.22
CA GLN A 340 -20.14 54.36 -17.17
C GLN A 340 -19.55 53.18 -16.39
N THR A 341 -20.33 52.10 -16.31
CA THR A 341 -20.00 50.93 -15.48
C THR A 341 -19.51 49.73 -16.27
N ASP A 342 -19.74 49.69 -17.59
CA ASP A 342 -19.13 48.72 -18.50
C ASP A 342 -17.87 49.37 -19.07
N VAL A 343 -16.69 48.88 -18.69
CA VAL A 343 -15.40 49.49 -19.00
C VAL A 343 -14.60 48.53 -19.87
N GLU A 344 -14.13 49.01 -21.01
CA GLU A 344 -13.52 48.20 -22.05
C GLU A 344 -12.01 48.50 -22.14
N ILE A 345 -11.20 47.47 -21.87
CA ILE A 345 -9.74 47.49 -21.96
C ILE A 345 -9.36 46.81 -23.28
N LYS A 346 -9.15 47.62 -24.32
CA LYS A 346 -8.78 47.17 -25.66
C LYS A 346 -7.75 48.09 -26.29
N TYR A 347 -6.76 47.52 -26.97
CA TYR A 347 -5.76 48.25 -27.73
C TYR A 347 -6.11 48.21 -29.22
N SER A 348 -5.96 49.33 -29.93
CA SER A 348 -6.29 49.42 -31.36
C SER A 348 -5.36 48.57 -32.24
N ASP A 349 -5.89 47.99 -33.32
CA ASP A 349 -5.17 47.22 -34.35
C ASP A 349 -3.97 47.93 -34.99
N ALA A 350 -3.89 49.26 -34.84
CA ALA A 350 -2.80 50.07 -35.38
C ALA A 350 -1.45 49.89 -34.63
N GLY A 351 -1.45 49.21 -33.47
CA GLY A 351 -0.34 49.14 -32.51
C GLY A 351 0.47 47.83 -32.51
N GLY A 352 0.73 47.23 -33.66
CA GLY A 352 1.69 46.13 -33.79
C GLY A 352 1.20 44.75 -33.35
N ILE A 353 1.92 43.72 -33.81
CA ILE A 353 1.49 42.30 -33.88
C ILE A 353 1.56 41.57 -32.51
N PHE A 354 1.98 42.26 -31.44
CA PHE A 354 2.32 41.65 -30.15
C PHE A 354 1.36 42.07 -29.03
N PRO A 355 1.05 41.17 -28.07
CA PRO A 355 0.21 41.49 -26.92
C PRO A 355 0.83 42.61 -26.07
N GLN A 356 -0.01 43.54 -25.62
CA GLN A 356 0.40 44.66 -24.78
C GLN A 356 0.32 44.26 -23.31
N THR A 357 1.46 44.29 -22.63
CA THR A 357 1.54 43.97 -21.19
C THR A 357 1.39 45.23 -20.37
N GLN A 358 0.39 45.26 -19.48
CA GLN A 358 0.20 46.29 -18.48
C GLN A 358 0.51 45.73 -17.10
N PHE A 359 1.33 46.45 -16.33
CA PHE A 359 1.62 46.11 -14.95
C PHE A 359 0.79 47.02 -14.03
N LEU A 360 -0.09 46.46 -13.21
CA LEU A 360 -0.89 47.23 -12.25
C LEU A 360 -0.52 46.84 -10.82
N ASN A 361 -0.59 47.79 -9.89
CA ASN A 361 -0.37 47.49 -8.48
C ASN A 361 -1.66 46.98 -7.80
N SER A 362 -2.79 47.64 -8.02
CA SER A 362 -4.09 47.20 -7.48
C SER A 362 -5.28 47.71 -8.29
N ILE A 363 -6.41 47.02 -8.18
CA ILE A 363 -7.73 47.51 -8.60
C ILE A 363 -8.67 47.46 -7.41
N SER A 364 -9.32 48.58 -7.09
CA SER A 364 -10.20 48.67 -5.91
C SER A 364 -11.55 49.31 -6.23
N PHE A 365 -12.61 48.76 -5.65
CA PHE A 365 -13.97 49.31 -5.73
C PHE A 365 -14.40 49.87 -4.37
N THR A 366 -14.79 51.15 -4.35
CA THR A 366 -15.25 51.82 -3.13
C THR A 366 -16.60 51.29 -2.66
N ALA A 367 -16.99 51.60 -1.41
CA ALA A 367 -18.29 51.20 -0.87
C ALA A 367 -19.49 51.77 -1.66
N SER A 368 -19.27 52.84 -2.43
CA SER A 368 -20.29 53.49 -3.26
C SER A 368 -20.25 53.06 -4.73
N ALA A 369 -19.31 52.19 -5.11
CA ALA A 369 -19.21 51.70 -6.48
C ALA A 369 -20.48 50.93 -6.90
N PRO A 370 -21.14 51.30 -8.03
CA PRO A 370 -22.21 50.49 -8.64
C PRO A 370 -21.66 49.17 -9.21
N SER A 371 -22.51 48.37 -9.86
CA SER A 371 -22.09 47.12 -10.50
C SER A 371 -21.24 47.41 -11.75
N TYR A 372 -19.92 47.37 -11.62
CA TYR A 372 -19.01 47.47 -12.75
C TYR A 372 -18.81 46.12 -13.44
N THR A 373 -18.60 46.19 -14.75
CA THR A 373 -18.08 45.12 -15.60
C THR A 373 -16.80 45.64 -16.26
N LEU A 374 -15.65 45.04 -15.94
CA LEU A 374 -14.37 45.38 -16.60
C LEU A 374 -14.07 44.31 -17.65
N ARG A 375 -14.04 44.68 -18.93
CA ARG A 375 -13.84 43.78 -20.07
C ARG A 375 -12.42 43.90 -20.61
N PHE A 376 -11.62 42.87 -20.39
CA PHE A 376 -10.28 42.74 -20.95
C PHE A 376 -10.40 42.07 -22.31
N GLY A 377 -10.15 42.84 -23.38
CA GLY A 377 -10.25 42.35 -24.75
C GLY A 377 -8.98 41.65 -25.25
N LEU A 378 -9.00 41.28 -26.53
CA LEU A 378 -7.91 40.57 -27.20
C LEU A 378 -6.55 41.23 -27.00
N ARG A 379 -5.50 40.41 -26.97
CA ARG A 379 -4.08 40.83 -26.96
C ARG A 379 -3.72 41.70 -25.74
N THR A 380 -4.48 41.59 -24.65
CA THR A 380 -4.18 42.22 -23.37
C THR A 380 -3.53 41.22 -22.42
N ILE A 381 -2.40 41.60 -21.84
CA ILE A 381 -1.81 40.88 -20.70
C ILE A 381 -1.82 41.84 -19.53
N THR A 382 -2.58 41.52 -18.48
CA THR A 382 -2.66 42.34 -17.27
C THR A 382 -1.95 41.62 -16.13
N GLU A 383 -0.82 42.17 -15.68
CA GLU A 383 -0.07 41.62 -14.55
C GLU A 383 -0.28 42.45 -13.29
N ILE A 384 -0.62 41.79 -12.19
CA ILE A 384 -0.88 42.39 -10.89
C ILE A 384 0.23 42.04 -9.92
N THR A 385 1.01 43.04 -9.54
CA THR A 385 2.23 42.86 -8.72
C THR A 385 2.10 43.35 -7.28
N GLY A 386 1.02 44.08 -6.96
CA GLY A 386 0.74 44.63 -5.63
C GLY A 386 -0.33 43.85 -4.85
N PRO A 387 -1.15 44.52 -4.00
CA PRO A 387 -2.17 43.85 -3.18
C PRO A 387 -3.23 43.07 -3.97
N GLY A 388 -3.43 43.36 -5.25
CA GLY A 388 -4.45 42.71 -6.06
C GLY A 388 -5.74 43.51 -6.17
N PHE A 389 -6.85 42.78 -6.28
CA PHE A 389 -8.19 43.28 -6.46
C PHE A 389 -8.92 43.31 -5.10
N ALA A 390 -9.66 44.37 -4.84
CA ALA A 390 -10.44 44.51 -3.62
C ALA A 390 -11.77 45.22 -3.91
N SER A 391 -12.84 44.80 -3.22
CA SER A 391 -14.10 45.54 -3.24
C SER A 391 -14.63 45.73 -1.85
N SER A 392 -14.97 46.97 -1.52
CA SER A 392 -15.73 47.33 -0.33
C SER A 392 -17.22 47.61 -0.65
N SER A 393 -17.61 47.50 -1.92
CA SER A 393 -19.01 47.63 -2.36
C SER A 393 -19.81 46.40 -1.93
N ALA A 394 -21.05 46.64 -1.52
CA ALA A 394 -22.03 45.56 -1.30
C ALA A 394 -22.61 45.00 -2.61
N VAL A 395 -22.36 45.67 -3.74
CA VAL A 395 -22.80 45.23 -5.07
C VAL A 395 -21.68 44.41 -5.72
N PRO A 396 -21.97 43.21 -6.27
CA PRO A 396 -20.98 42.40 -6.97
C PRO A 396 -20.37 43.14 -8.17
N GLN A 397 -19.08 42.91 -8.41
CA GLN A 397 -18.33 43.47 -9.54
C GLN A 397 -17.88 42.31 -10.43
N THR A 398 -17.83 42.54 -11.74
CA THR A 398 -17.54 41.50 -12.72
C THR A 398 -16.30 41.86 -13.53
N ILE A 399 -15.42 40.91 -13.70
CA ILE A 399 -14.23 40.96 -14.55
C ILE A 399 -14.47 39.97 -15.68
N VAL A 400 -14.42 40.42 -16.92
CA VAL A 400 -14.63 39.58 -18.11
C VAL A 400 -13.34 39.56 -18.92
N LEU A 401 -12.85 38.36 -19.24
CA LEU A 401 -11.73 38.18 -20.16
C LEU A 401 -12.29 37.59 -21.45
N GLU A 402 -12.14 38.34 -22.53
CA GLU A 402 -12.71 38.00 -23.84
C GLU A 402 -11.67 37.26 -24.71
N SER A 403 -12.15 36.25 -25.43
CA SER A 403 -11.38 35.48 -26.42
C SER A 403 -11.65 35.91 -27.86
N PHE A 404 -12.64 36.79 -28.11
CA PHE A 404 -13.10 37.19 -29.44
C PHE A 404 -13.67 38.62 -29.44
N GLU A 405 -13.59 39.31 -30.58
CA GLU A 405 -14.28 40.59 -30.81
C GLU A 405 -15.44 40.45 -31.80
N ASP A 406 -16.62 40.92 -31.43
CA ASP A 406 -17.83 40.96 -32.26
C ASP A 406 -17.76 41.91 -33.49
N ASP A 407 -16.59 42.40 -33.92
CA ASP A 407 -16.48 43.37 -35.03
C ASP A 407 -16.32 42.68 -36.41
N PRO A 408 -17.37 42.64 -37.26
CA PRO A 408 -17.29 42.04 -38.59
C PRO A 408 -16.44 42.83 -39.60
N SER A 409 -15.89 44.00 -39.23
CA SER A 409 -15.15 44.89 -40.14
C SER A 409 -13.62 44.73 -40.11
N ALA A 410 -13.05 44.04 -39.11
CA ALA A 410 -11.60 43.80 -38.98
C ALA A 410 -11.09 42.59 -39.79
N ALA A 411 -11.96 41.95 -40.58
CA ALA A 411 -11.77 40.64 -41.21
C ALA A 411 -10.73 40.55 -42.36
N ALA A 412 -9.81 41.50 -42.52
CA ALA A 412 -8.92 41.55 -43.68
C ALA A 412 -7.49 41.00 -43.46
N THR A 413 -6.99 40.89 -42.23
CA THR A 413 -5.61 40.44 -41.97
C THR A 413 -5.44 39.90 -40.54
N LEU A 414 -5.66 38.60 -40.27
CA LEU A 414 -5.45 38.07 -38.91
C LEU A 414 -4.55 36.82 -38.89
N LEU A 415 -3.42 36.99 -38.20
CA LEU A 415 -2.57 35.96 -37.60
C LEU A 415 -3.28 35.43 -36.33
N PRO A 416 -2.91 34.26 -35.76
CA PRO A 416 -3.55 33.73 -34.54
C PRO A 416 -3.59 34.79 -33.44
N ASP A 417 -4.80 35.22 -33.08
CA ASP A 417 -5.03 36.22 -32.03
C ASP A 417 -4.72 35.63 -30.65
N ALA A 418 -4.13 36.43 -29.75
CA ALA A 418 -3.91 36.07 -28.35
C ALA A 418 -5.13 36.52 -27.54
N GLY A 419 -5.69 35.64 -26.70
CA GLY A 419 -6.81 35.98 -25.81
C GLY A 419 -6.34 36.94 -24.70
N ALA A 420 -7.28 37.43 -23.90
CA ALA A 420 -6.93 38.19 -22.71
C ALA A 420 -6.29 37.27 -21.65
N ASP A 421 -5.13 37.69 -21.13
CA ASP A 421 -4.43 37.03 -20.03
C ASP A 421 -4.37 37.95 -18.81
N MET A 422 -4.57 37.37 -17.62
CA MET A 422 -4.40 38.06 -16.35
C MET A 422 -3.50 37.25 -15.42
N ILE A 423 -2.51 37.91 -14.81
CA ILE A 423 -1.50 37.25 -13.98
C ILE A 423 -1.45 37.92 -12.61
N PHE A 424 -1.74 37.16 -11.56
CA PHE A 424 -1.57 37.56 -10.17
C PHE A 424 -0.24 37.02 -9.64
N ARG A 425 0.68 37.90 -9.23
CA ARG A 425 1.98 37.51 -8.67
C ARG A 425 2.10 37.80 -7.18
N ASN A 426 3.01 37.07 -6.54
CA ASN A 426 3.41 37.30 -5.15
C ASN A 426 2.17 37.34 -4.23
N SER A 427 2.08 38.27 -3.27
CA SER A 427 0.97 38.31 -2.33
C SER A 427 -0.33 38.93 -2.89
N SER A 428 -0.49 39.00 -4.21
CA SER A 428 -1.69 39.58 -4.83
C SER A 428 -2.92 38.68 -4.66
N SER A 429 -4.09 39.30 -4.54
CA SER A 429 -5.38 38.62 -4.40
C SER A 429 -6.34 38.96 -5.53
N ALA A 430 -7.17 38.02 -5.99
CA ALA A 430 -8.30 38.33 -6.88
C ALA A 430 -9.53 38.92 -6.15
N GLY A 431 -9.46 39.01 -4.82
CA GLY A 431 -10.48 39.66 -4.00
C GLY A 431 -11.78 38.87 -3.89
N ASN A 432 -12.90 39.58 -3.85
CA ASN A 432 -14.26 39.04 -3.75
C ASN A 432 -15.09 39.54 -4.93
N LEU A 433 -14.75 39.08 -6.14
CA LEU A 433 -15.33 39.52 -7.40
C LEU A 433 -15.77 38.32 -8.24
N ASN A 434 -16.58 38.57 -9.25
CA ASN A 434 -16.96 37.60 -10.25
C ASN A 434 -16.00 37.72 -11.44
N TYR A 435 -15.50 36.59 -11.92
CA TYR A 435 -14.64 36.48 -13.09
C TYR A 435 -15.31 35.59 -14.11
N GLU A 436 -15.49 36.09 -15.33
CA GLU A 436 -16.00 35.35 -16.49
C GLU A 436 -14.85 35.19 -17.48
N LEU A 437 -14.39 33.94 -17.68
CA LEU A 437 -13.32 33.62 -18.62
C LEU A 437 -13.95 32.99 -19.85
N HIS A 438 -14.04 33.75 -20.93
CA HIS A 438 -14.67 33.27 -22.14
C HIS A 438 -13.73 32.38 -22.94
N GLY A 439 -14.09 31.10 -23.12
CA GLY A 439 -13.42 30.17 -24.03
C GLY A 439 -13.48 30.67 -25.48
N ASP A 440 -12.58 30.14 -26.31
CA ASP A 440 -12.46 30.48 -27.73
C ASP A 440 -13.71 30.05 -28.52
N VAL A 441 -13.94 30.70 -29.67
CA VAL A 441 -14.98 30.39 -30.63
C VAL A 441 -14.34 30.20 -32.00
N THR A 442 -14.53 29.02 -32.59
CA THR A 442 -14.17 28.75 -33.99
C THR A 442 -15.21 29.40 -34.90
N VAL A 443 -14.75 30.23 -35.82
CA VAL A 443 -15.60 30.92 -36.82
C VAL A 443 -15.18 30.56 -38.24
N LEU A 444 -16.15 30.59 -39.16
CA LEU A 444 -15.90 30.44 -40.59
C LEU A 444 -15.59 31.82 -41.18
N GLN A 445 -14.38 31.99 -41.73
CA GLN A 445 -13.99 33.23 -42.39
C GLN A 445 -13.60 32.95 -43.84
N GLN A 446 -14.08 33.80 -44.75
CA GLN A 446 -13.71 33.76 -46.16
C GLN A 446 -12.38 34.49 -46.35
N VAL A 447 -11.31 33.74 -46.65
CA VAL A 447 -10.00 34.29 -46.98
C VAL A 447 -9.80 34.18 -48.50
N GLY A 448 -10.20 35.21 -49.23
CA GLY A 448 -10.18 35.20 -50.70
C GLY A 448 -11.26 34.26 -51.29
N GLN A 449 -10.86 33.24 -52.05
CA GLN A 449 -11.76 32.25 -52.67
C GLN A 449 -11.91 30.96 -51.82
N GLU A 450 -11.17 30.82 -50.72
CA GLU A 450 -11.24 29.68 -49.81
C GLU A 450 -11.95 30.05 -48.49
N LEU A 451 -12.75 29.12 -47.97
CA LEU A 451 -13.30 29.17 -46.62
C LEU A 451 -12.29 28.53 -45.66
N GLY A 452 -11.77 29.32 -44.71
CA GLY A 452 -10.84 28.86 -43.68
C GLY A 452 -11.48 28.84 -42.30
N LEU A 453 -11.03 27.92 -41.44
CA LEU A 453 -11.33 27.93 -40.01
C LEU A 453 -10.32 28.83 -39.30
N ILE A 454 -10.83 29.79 -38.52
CA ILE A 454 -9.99 30.62 -37.65
C ILE A 454 -10.35 30.31 -36.20
N ARG A 455 -9.29 30.13 -35.40
CA ARG A 455 -9.34 29.98 -33.95
C ARG A 455 -8.75 31.25 -33.33
N HIS A 456 -9.38 31.74 -32.27
CA HIS A 456 -8.85 32.86 -31.51
C HIS A 456 -8.08 32.36 -30.29
N GLY A 457 -7.49 33.28 -29.54
CA GLY A 457 -6.53 32.93 -28.50
C GLY A 457 -7.17 32.41 -27.23
N ILE A 458 -6.39 31.63 -26.48
CA ILE A 458 -6.77 31.10 -25.17
C ILE A 458 -6.88 32.24 -24.17
N VAL A 459 -7.95 32.26 -23.36
CA VAL A 459 -8.09 33.15 -22.21
C VAL A 459 -7.54 32.45 -20.96
N ARG A 460 -6.65 33.14 -20.23
CA ARG A 460 -6.00 32.58 -19.03
C ARG A 460 -5.99 33.53 -17.84
N VAL A 461 -6.24 32.99 -16.66
CA VAL A 461 -5.87 33.62 -15.38
C VAL A 461 -4.82 32.76 -14.67
N ASP A 462 -3.64 33.32 -14.37
CA ASP A 462 -2.54 32.65 -13.67
C ASP A 462 -2.33 33.27 -12.28
N PHE A 463 -2.30 32.44 -11.24
CA PHE A 463 -1.84 32.78 -9.89
C PHE A 463 -0.45 32.17 -9.66
N LEU A 464 0.53 33.01 -9.35
CA LEU A 464 1.93 32.63 -9.22
C LEU A 464 2.46 32.94 -7.81
N ASN A 465 3.52 32.24 -7.41
CA ASN A 465 4.17 32.40 -6.10
C ASN A 465 3.19 32.18 -4.95
N ASN A 466 2.91 33.18 -4.11
CA ASN A 466 1.99 33.08 -2.97
C ASN A 466 0.65 33.82 -3.23
N ALA A 467 0.26 33.97 -4.50
CA ALA A 467 -0.96 34.70 -4.88
C ALA A 467 -2.21 33.89 -4.53
N THR A 468 -3.35 34.58 -4.37
CA THR A 468 -4.58 33.91 -3.95
C THR A 468 -5.83 34.35 -4.72
N ALA A 469 -6.71 33.40 -5.04
CA ALA A 469 -8.04 33.73 -5.55
C ALA A 469 -8.97 34.30 -4.46
N GLY A 470 -8.58 34.23 -3.19
CA GLY A 470 -9.35 34.79 -2.08
C GLY A 470 -10.73 34.14 -1.95
N THR A 471 -11.80 34.92 -2.14
CA THR A 471 -13.20 34.45 -2.12
C THR A 471 -13.91 34.72 -3.44
N ALA A 472 -13.16 34.94 -4.52
CA ALA A 472 -13.71 35.25 -5.83
C ALA A 472 -14.52 34.07 -6.42
N SER A 473 -15.42 34.39 -7.35
CA SER A 473 -16.15 33.40 -8.13
C SER A 473 -15.63 33.41 -9.56
N PHE A 474 -15.14 32.29 -10.06
CA PHE A 474 -14.69 32.11 -11.44
C PHE A 474 -15.67 31.22 -12.19
N ASP A 475 -16.22 31.73 -13.29
CA ASP A 475 -17.03 30.98 -14.25
C ASP A 475 -16.26 30.88 -15.57
N LEU A 476 -15.72 29.70 -15.85
CA LEU A 476 -14.91 29.46 -17.03
C LEU A 476 -15.77 28.78 -18.09
N THR A 477 -15.96 29.43 -19.24
CA THR A 477 -16.74 28.83 -20.33
C THR A 477 -15.87 27.90 -21.17
N GLY A 478 -16.44 26.77 -21.61
CA GLY A 478 -15.78 25.90 -22.57
C GLY A 478 -15.74 26.53 -23.97
N GLY A 479 -14.81 26.08 -24.81
CA GLY A 479 -14.67 26.55 -26.18
C GLY A 479 -15.85 26.12 -27.05
N SER A 480 -16.10 26.86 -28.13
CA SER A 480 -17.18 26.62 -29.07
C SER A 480 -16.65 26.31 -30.48
N GLY A 481 -16.90 25.09 -30.99
CA GLY A 481 -16.45 24.66 -32.32
C GLY A 481 -15.11 23.92 -32.36
N ASP A 482 -14.74 23.41 -33.54
CA ASP A 482 -13.63 22.45 -33.71
C ASP A 482 -12.28 22.96 -33.19
N GLY A 483 -11.77 22.33 -32.13
CA GLY A 483 -10.49 22.66 -31.53
C GLY A 483 -10.44 24.01 -30.78
N ALA A 484 -11.60 24.64 -30.53
CA ALA A 484 -11.67 25.83 -29.67
C ALA A 484 -11.36 25.45 -28.22
N PHE A 485 -10.45 26.18 -27.57
CA PHE A 485 -10.07 25.94 -26.17
C PHE A 485 -11.05 26.59 -25.20
N GLY A 486 -11.33 25.94 -24.07
CA GLY A 486 -12.04 26.58 -22.96
C GLY A 486 -11.15 27.59 -22.20
N GLY A 487 -11.77 28.39 -21.34
CA GLY A 487 -11.05 29.26 -20.41
C GLY A 487 -10.17 28.44 -19.46
N VAL A 488 -9.02 29.00 -19.09
CA VAL A 488 -8.02 28.34 -18.22
C VAL A 488 -7.74 29.16 -16.97
N LEU A 489 -7.90 28.55 -15.80
CA LEU A 489 -7.47 29.10 -14.51
C LEU A 489 -6.32 28.26 -13.96
N SER A 490 -5.20 28.87 -13.59
CA SER A 490 -4.04 28.14 -13.10
C SER A 490 -3.46 28.71 -11.81
N PHE A 491 -3.04 27.82 -10.92
CA PHE A 491 -2.34 28.10 -9.67
C PHE A 491 -1.00 27.37 -9.70
N LYS A 492 0.11 28.11 -9.62
CA LYS A 492 1.48 27.59 -9.67
C LYS A 492 2.28 28.00 -8.43
N ASN A 493 3.41 27.33 -8.20
CA ASN A 493 4.27 27.53 -7.02
C ASN A 493 3.55 27.25 -5.70
N SER A 494 3.32 28.25 -4.85
CA SER A 494 2.68 28.13 -3.53
C SER A 494 1.33 28.85 -3.46
N SER A 495 0.71 29.12 -4.60
CA SER A 495 -0.50 29.93 -4.72
C SER A 495 -1.73 29.15 -4.28
N THR A 496 -2.83 29.86 -3.97
CA THR A 496 -4.01 29.24 -3.38
C THR A 496 -5.32 29.70 -4.00
N ALA A 497 -6.28 28.79 -4.11
CA ALA A 497 -7.66 29.16 -4.46
C ALA A 497 -8.43 29.76 -3.27
N GLY A 498 -7.89 29.70 -2.04
CA GLY A 498 -8.54 30.23 -0.85
C GLY A 498 -9.90 29.56 -0.58
N SER A 499 -10.97 30.34 -0.61
CA SER A 499 -12.37 29.87 -0.52
C SER A 499 -13.17 30.28 -1.76
N ALA A 500 -12.50 30.37 -2.91
CA ALA A 500 -13.12 30.73 -4.18
C ALA A 500 -14.18 29.70 -4.64
N ASN A 501 -15.11 30.15 -5.48
CA ASN A 501 -16.06 29.29 -6.19
C ASN A 501 -15.63 29.16 -7.64
N LEU A 502 -15.27 27.96 -8.08
CA LEU A 502 -14.69 27.70 -9.40
C LEU A 502 -15.65 26.80 -10.18
N ARG A 503 -16.12 27.25 -11.35
CA ARG A 503 -16.95 26.46 -12.24
C ARG A 503 -16.25 26.27 -13.59
N ASN A 504 -15.94 25.02 -13.92
CA ASN A 504 -15.39 24.64 -15.21
C ASN A 504 -16.53 24.11 -16.09
N ARG A 505 -17.00 24.91 -17.06
CA ARG A 505 -18.08 24.50 -17.96
C ARG A 505 -17.60 23.59 -19.08
N ALA A 506 -18.48 22.74 -19.57
CA ALA A 506 -18.26 21.95 -20.77
C ALA A 506 -18.17 22.83 -22.03
N GLY A 507 -17.48 22.33 -23.05
CA GLY A 507 -17.42 22.92 -24.37
C GLY A 507 -18.75 22.87 -25.10
N ARG A 508 -18.83 23.58 -26.22
CA ARG A 508 -20.06 23.77 -27.02
C ARG A 508 -19.83 23.44 -28.48
N ILE A 509 -20.90 23.09 -29.19
CA ILE A 509 -20.84 22.98 -30.65
C ILE A 509 -20.79 24.39 -31.26
N GLY A 510 -19.82 24.62 -32.15
CA GLY A 510 -19.67 25.88 -32.89
C GLY A 510 -20.45 25.92 -34.20
N VAL A 511 -20.09 26.84 -35.09
CA VAL A 511 -20.71 26.92 -36.42
C VAL A 511 -20.48 25.64 -37.23
N SER A 512 -21.53 25.15 -37.91
CA SER A 512 -21.49 23.89 -38.65
C SER A 512 -20.55 24.01 -39.86
N LEU A 513 -19.61 23.06 -40.01
CA LEU A 513 -18.67 23.05 -41.13
C LEU A 513 -19.37 22.74 -42.46
N PRO A 514 -18.89 23.24 -43.62
CA PRO A 514 -19.50 23.01 -44.94
C PRO A 514 -19.65 21.53 -45.35
N LEU A 515 -18.98 20.60 -44.65
CA LEU A 515 -19.04 19.15 -44.89
C LEU A 515 -20.00 18.40 -43.94
N GLY A 516 -20.73 19.11 -43.07
CA GLY A 516 -21.70 18.50 -42.15
C GLY A 516 -21.08 17.88 -40.89
N GLU A 517 -19.79 18.08 -40.62
CA GLU A 517 -19.15 17.68 -39.37
C GLU A 517 -19.44 18.72 -38.28
N THR A 518 -20.10 18.28 -37.20
CA THR A 518 -20.27 19.05 -35.97
C THR A 518 -19.16 18.67 -34.99
N ALA A 519 -18.20 19.56 -34.77
CA ALA A 519 -17.15 19.38 -33.79
C ALA A 519 -17.32 20.41 -32.66
N SER A 520 -17.14 19.96 -31.42
CA SER A 520 -17.23 20.79 -30.23
C SER A 520 -15.87 21.30 -29.78
N GLY A 521 -15.88 22.43 -29.07
CA GLY A 521 -14.69 22.89 -28.37
C GLY A 521 -14.40 22.08 -27.11
N PHE A 522 -13.20 22.26 -26.57
CA PHE A 522 -12.78 21.68 -25.30
C PHE A 522 -13.48 22.35 -24.11
N GLY A 523 -13.73 21.59 -23.04
CA GLY A 523 -14.23 22.17 -21.79
C GLY A 523 -13.20 23.04 -21.09
N ALA A 524 -13.66 23.89 -20.18
CA ALA A 524 -12.83 24.74 -19.35
C ALA A 524 -11.99 23.94 -18.35
N GLN A 525 -10.88 24.54 -17.89
CA GLN A 525 -9.90 23.85 -17.06
C GLN A 525 -9.42 24.71 -15.89
N THR A 526 -9.38 24.10 -14.70
CA THR A 526 -8.65 24.62 -13.54
C THR A 526 -7.42 23.74 -13.26
N ILE A 527 -6.23 24.32 -13.07
CA ILE A 527 -4.97 23.59 -12.95
C ILE A 527 -4.17 24.07 -11.73
N PHE A 528 -3.89 23.18 -10.78
CA PHE A 528 -2.96 23.37 -9.66
C PHE A 528 -1.65 22.64 -9.95
N SER A 529 -0.50 23.29 -9.72
CA SER A 529 0.83 22.70 -9.97
C SER A 529 1.84 23.13 -8.90
N ASN A 530 3.00 22.45 -8.87
CA ASN A 530 4.00 22.60 -7.80
C ASN A 530 3.40 22.35 -6.42
N ALA A 531 3.43 23.31 -5.49
CA ALA A 531 2.88 23.21 -4.14
C ALA A 531 1.57 24.00 -3.97
N ALA A 532 0.87 24.31 -5.07
CA ALA A 532 -0.37 25.09 -5.04
C ALA A 532 -1.50 24.34 -4.31
N SER A 533 -2.44 25.08 -3.73
CA SER A 533 -3.51 24.51 -2.91
C SER A 533 -4.90 25.05 -3.26
N ALA A 534 -5.89 24.16 -3.40
CA ALA A 534 -7.29 24.58 -3.52
C ALA A 534 -7.86 25.10 -2.18
N MET A 535 -7.18 24.84 -1.06
CA MET A 535 -7.61 25.21 0.29
C MET A 535 -9.05 24.77 0.62
N PHE A 536 -10.01 25.69 0.67
CA PHE A 536 -11.43 25.43 0.95
C PHE A 536 -12.32 25.85 -0.23
N ALA A 537 -11.77 25.89 -1.45
CA ALA A 537 -12.52 26.25 -2.64
C ALA A 537 -13.67 25.27 -2.90
N ARG A 538 -14.74 25.80 -3.50
CA ARG A 538 -15.80 25.00 -4.10
C ARG A 538 -15.53 24.88 -5.59
N ILE A 539 -15.49 23.66 -6.12
CA ILE A 539 -15.11 23.39 -7.51
C ILE A 539 -16.21 22.55 -8.16
N ASP A 540 -16.85 23.07 -9.21
CA ASP A 540 -17.80 22.32 -10.04
C ASP A 540 -17.19 22.05 -11.42
N ASN A 541 -17.15 20.78 -11.81
CA ASN A 541 -16.75 20.36 -13.14
C ASN A 541 -18.00 19.86 -13.90
N ASP A 542 -18.42 20.59 -14.93
CA ASP A 542 -19.60 20.22 -15.72
C ASP A 542 -19.29 19.02 -16.63
N GLY A 543 -20.21 18.06 -16.71
CA GLY A 543 -20.19 17.01 -17.72
C GLY A 543 -20.61 17.51 -19.10
N SER A 544 -20.29 16.73 -20.13
CA SER A 544 -20.67 17.01 -21.52
C SER A 544 -22.18 17.24 -21.67
N PHE A 545 -22.56 18.27 -22.42
CA PHE A 545 -23.97 18.64 -22.67
C PHE A 545 -24.38 18.56 -24.16
N GLU A 546 -23.43 18.66 -25.10
CA GLU A 546 -23.75 18.75 -26.55
C GLU A 546 -22.90 17.85 -27.47
N ALA A 547 -21.76 17.32 -27.01
CA ALA A 547 -20.86 16.51 -27.83
C ALA A 547 -20.02 15.55 -26.98
N THR A 548 -19.33 14.62 -27.65
CA THR A 548 -18.44 13.64 -27.01
C THR A 548 -17.14 14.31 -26.55
N ASP A 549 -16.74 14.08 -25.29
CA ASP A 549 -15.45 14.46 -24.69
C ASP A 549 -15.13 15.97 -24.54
N ASN A 550 -16.17 16.79 -24.31
CA ASN A 550 -16.02 18.24 -24.06
C ASN A 550 -16.18 18.66 -22.58
N ARG A 551 -15.93 17.75 -21.62
CA ARG A 551 -16.14 17.97 -20.18
C ARG A 551 -15.30 19.10 -19.58
N GLY A 552 -15.82 19.77 -18.55
CA GLY A 552 -15.03 20.62 -17.66
C GLY A 552 -14.11 19.79 -16.77
N THR A 553 -12.91 20.30 -16.46
CA THR A 553 -11.91 19.53 -15.70
C THR A 553 -11.14 20.34 -14.65
N THR A 554 -10.71 19.66 -13.59
CA THR A 554 -9.75 20.16 -12.61
C THR A 554 -8.56 19.22 -12.50
N HIS A 555 -7.34 19.77 -12.46
CA HIS A 555 -6.10 19.00 -12.40
C HIS A 555 -5.24 19.45 -11.20
N PHE A 556 -4.78 18.49 -10.41
CA PHE A 556 -3.78 18.66 -9.36
C PHE A 556 -2.50 17.92 -9.79
N ASN A 557 -1.43 18.65 -10.02
CA ASN A 557 -0.13 18.11 -10.47
C ASN A 557 0.96 18.33 -9.42
N ASP A 558 2.08 17.60 -9.54
CA ASP A 558 3.25 17.70 -8.67
C ASP A 558 2.94 17.48 -7.17
N LEU A 559 3.20 18.44 -6.29
CA LEU A 559 2.96 18.40 -4.85
C LEU A 559 1.66 19.14 -4.45
N SER A 560 0.79 19.44 -5.41
CA SER A 560 -0.40 20.26 -5.16
C SER A 560 -1.45 19.51 -4.34
N THR A 561 -2.30 20.27 -3.63
CA THR A 561 -3.24 19.70 -2.67
C THR A 561 -4.64 20.29 -2.81
N ALA A 562 -5.67 19.44 -2.78
CA ALA A 562 -7.05 19.89 -2.64
C ALA A 562 -7.33 20.41 -1.22
N MET A 563 -6.53 19.96 -0.23
CA MET A 563 -6.55 20.35 1.19
C MET A 563 -7.89 20.09 1.89
N GLY A 564 -8.91 20.94 1.69
CA GLY A 564 -10.25 20.82 2.24
C GLY A 564 -11.33 21.29 1.24
N ALA A 565 -11.01 21.30 -0.06
CA ALA A 565 -11.93 21.73 -1.10
C ALA A 565 -13.18 20.84 -1.19
N ALA A 566 -14.29 21.44 -1.62
CA ALA A 566 -15.52 20.73 -1.95
C ALA A 566 -15.63 20.63 -3.48
N ILE A 567 -15.46 19.43 -4.02
CA ILE A 567 -15.38 19.18 -5.46
C ILE A 567 -16.61 18.39 -5.90
N VAL A 568 -17.30 18.85 -6.94
CA VAL A 568 -18.42 18.16 -7.57
C VAL A 568 -18.09 17.92 -9.04
N ASN A 569 -18.10 16.65 -9.42
CA ASN A 569 -17.96 16.21 -10.80
C ASN A 569 -19.35 15.79 -11.29
N HIS A 570 -19.94 16.60 -12.18
CA HIS A 570 -21.28 16.36 -12.69
C HIS A 570 -21.30 15.28 -13.77
N GLY A 571 -22.31 14.42 -13.79
CA GLY A 571 -22.50 13.49 -14.91
C GLY A 571 -22.83 14.20 -16.22
N SER A 572 -22.61 13.50 -17.34
CA SER A 572 -22.97 13.99 -18.67
C SER A 572 -24.48 14.09 -18.84
N SER A 573 -24.90 15.14 -19.55
CA SER A 573 -26.26 15.36 -20.04
C SER A 573 -26.38 15.10 -21.55
N TYR A 574 -25.31 14.61 -22.19
CA TYR A 574 -25.25 14.22 -23.59
C TYR A 574 -25.06 12.71 -23.75
N ALA A 575 -25.78 12.11 -24.70
CA ALA A 575 -25.64 10.68 -24.98
C ALA A 575 -24.22 10.39 -25.48
N ASP A 576 -23.56 9.38 -24.93
CA ASP A 576 -22.14 9.07 -25.19
C ASP A 576 -21.14 10.18 -24.81
N GLY A 577 -21.60 11.20 -24.07
CA GLY A 577 -20.74 12.24 -23.49
C GLY A 577 -19.98 11.75 -22.26
N THR A 578 -19.05 12.57 -21.77
CA THR A 578 -18.25 12.26 -20.57
C THR A 578 -18.68 13.15 -19.41
N GLY A 579 -18.71 12.63 -18.19
CA GLY A 579 -18.93 13.43 -16.98
C GLY A 579 -17.77 14.38 -16.71
N GLY A 580 -18.01 15.43 -15.93
CA GLY A 580 -16.97 16.32 -15.41
C GLY A 580 -15.93 15.51 -14.65
N ALA A 581 -14.69 16.00 -14.64
CA ALA A 581 -13.59 15.20 -14.09
C ALA A 581 -12.60 15.98 -13.24
N THR A 582 -12.08 15.30 -12.21
CA THR A 582 -10.95 15.76 -11.40
C THR A 582 -9.80 14.76 -11.50
N PHE A 583 -8.59 15.25 -11.73
CA PHE A 583 -7.38 14.44 -11.86
C PHE A 583 -6.36 14.84 -10.79
N PHE A 584 -5.83 13.86 -10.08
CA PHE A 584 -4.68 13.97 -9.19
C PHE A 584 -3.52 13.19 -9.79
N ASN A 585 -2.50 13.90 -10.27
CA ASN A 585 -1.36 13.33 -10.97
C ASN A 585 -0.08 13.51 -10.14
N HIS A 586 0.90 12.63 -10.34
CA HIS A 586 2.21 12.67 -9.66
C HIS A 586 2.06 12.61 -8.13
N ASN A 587 2.76 13.44 -7.34
CA ASN A 587 2.74 13.42 -5.87
C ASN A 587 1.56 14.21 -5.23
N SER A 588 0.51 14.51 -6.00
CA SER A 588 -0.57 15.37 -5.53
C SER A 588 -1.48 14.66 -4.52
N THR A 589 -2.23 15.43 -3.73
CA THR A 589 -3.12 14.87 -2.70
C THR A 589 -4.50 15.51 -2.64
N ALA A 590 -5.52 14.68 -2.47
CA ALA A 590 -6.87 15.15 -2.12
C ALA A 590 -6.97 15.61 -0.64
N ALA A 591 -6.02 15.21 0.21
CA ALA A 591 -5.95 15.57 1.63
C ALA A 591 -7.30 15.34 2.36
N GLN A 592 -7.97 16.37 2.88
CA GLN A 592 -9.24 16.31 3.63
C GLN A 592 -10.42 16.81 2.77
N SER A 593 -10.28 16.84 1.44
CA SER A 593 -11.33 17.30 0.53
C SER A 593 -12.58 16.43 0.60
N THR A 594 -13.73 17.01 0.24
CA THR A 594 -14.96 16.26 -0.03
C THR A 594 -15.21 16.25 -1.53
N ILE A 595 -15.30 15.06 -2.12
CA ILE A 595 -15.44 14.87 -3.57
C ILE A 595 -16.74 14.13 -3.84
N THR A 596 -17.61 14.67 -4.68
CA THR A 596 -18.85 14.03 -5.13
C THR A 596 -18.78 13.78 -6.63
N ASN A 597 -18.85 12.51 -7.02
CA ASN A 597 -18.96 12.06 -8.40
C ASN A 597 -20.42 11.71 -8.66
N GLU A 598 -21.12 12.54 -9.43
CA GLU A 598 -22.54 12.36 -9.72
C GLU A 598 -22.78 11.35 -10.85
N SER A 599 -23.96 10.73 -10.90
CA SER A 599 -24.33 9.85 -12.00
C SER A 599 -24.56 10.61 -13.29
N ALA A 600 -24.46 9.92 -14.43
CA ALA A 600 -24.92 10.43 -15.72
C ALA A 600 -26.40 10.85 -15.66
N LEU A 601 -26.77 11.87 -16.43
CA LEU A 601 -28.16 12.34 -16.58
C LEU A 601 -28.86 11.73 -17.80
N VAL A 602 -28.08 11.19 -18.76
CA VAL A 602 -28.56 10.50 -19.96
C VAL A 602 -27.71 9.25 -20.24
N ALA A 603 -28.28 8.28 -20.93
CA ALA A 603 -27.59 7.02 -21.22
C ALA A 603 -26.43 7.28 -22.20
N GLY A 604 -25.26 6.72 -21.92
CA GLY A 604 -24.05 6.92 -22.71
C GLY A 604 -22.93 5.96 -22.31
N GLY A 605 -21.77 6.12 -22.96
CA GLY A 605 -20.57 5.30 -22.73
C GLY A 605 -20.00 5.36 -21.30
N GLU A 606 -19.01 4.49 -21.03
CA GLU A 606 -18.48 4.12 -19.70
C GLU A 606 -18.06 5.27 -18.77
N LEU A 607 -17.79 6.46 -19.30
CA LEU A 607 -17.36 7.65 -18.56
C LEU A 607 -18.45 8.73 -18.47
N SER A 608 -19.71 8.38 -18.69
CA SER A 608 -20.82 9.34 -18.63
C SER A 608 -21.09 9.86 -17.20
N GLY A 609 -20.68 9.13 -16.16
CA GLY A 609 -20.73 9.60 -14.77
C GLY A 609 -19.59 10.59 -14.44
N GLY A 610 -19.81 11.45 -13.45
CA GLY A 610 -18.75 12.28 -12.88
C GLY A 610 -17.58 11.41 -12.41
N THR A 611 -16.36 11.86 -12.63
CA THR A 611 -15.16 11.02 -12.48
C THR A 611 -14.07 11.70 -11.66
N THR A 612 -13.44 10.94 -10.75
CA THR A 612 -12.18 11.32 -10.10
C THR A 612 -11.10 10.29 -10.40
N VAL A 613 -9.90 10.73 -10.77
CA VAL A 613 -8.77 9.84 -11.08
C VAL A 613 -7.54 10.23 -10.25
N PHE A 614 -6.89 9.24 -9.66
CA PHE A 614 -5.57 9.33 -9.04
C PHE A 614 -4.58 8.51 -9.88
N ASP A 615 -3.47 9.14 -10.25
CA ASP A 615 -2.50 8.58 -11.20
C ASP A 615 -1.06 8.69 -10.67
N VAL A 616 -0.17 7.85 -11.19
CA VAL A 616 1.24 7.73 -10.76
C VAL A 616 1.36 7.44 -9.26
N VAL A 617 1.68 8.41 -8.41
CA VAL A 617 1.89 8.22 -6.95
C VAL A 617 0.94 9.08 -6.12
N ALA A 618 -0.17 9.53 -6.72
CA ALA A 618 -1.09 10.44 -6.10
C ALA A 618 -1.85 9.78 -4.95
N THR A 619 -2.30 10.57 -3.97
CA THR A 619 -3.03 10.03 -2.81
C THR A 619 -4.34 10.73 -2.51
N ALA A 620 -5.40 9.93 -2.26
CA ALA A 620 -6.65 10.44 -1.73
C ALA A 620 -6.52 10.96 -0.28
N GLY A 621 -5.41 10.67 0.42
CA GLY A 621 -5.16 11.17 1.77
C GLY A 621 -6.24 10.71 2.75
N ASN A 622 -6.95 11.66 3.35
CA ASN A 622 -8.09 11.46 4.26
C ASN A 622 -9.41 11.99 3.65
N ALA A 623 -9.52 12.01 2.33
CA ALA A 623 -10.67 12.60 1.66
C ALA A 623 -11.96 11.82 1.95
N ILE A 624 -13.10 12.51 1.83
CA ILE A 624 -14.41 11.87 1.77
C ILE A 624 -14.87 11.88 0.32
N ILE A 625 -14.97 10.71 -0.29
CA ILE A 625 -15.33 10.56 -1.70
C ILE A 625 -16.68 9.85 -1.79
N THR A 626 -17.64 10.44 -2.52
CA THR A 626 -18.96 9.83 -2.76
C THR A 626 -19.16 9.59 -4.25
N ASN A 627 -19.24 8.33 -4.64
CA ASN A 627 -19.61 7.88 -5.97
C ASN A 627 -21.11 7.59 -5.99
N GLN A 628 -21.89 8.44 -6.64
CA GLN A 628 -23.35 8.32 -6.65
C GLN A 628 -23.83 7.20 -7.58
N GLY A 629 -24.76 6.37 -7.13
CA GLY A 629 -25.49 5.47 -8.02
C GLY A 629 -26.47 6.23 -8.91
N SER A 630 -26.78 5.68 -10.08
CA SER A 630 -27.63 6.35 -11.05
C SER A 630 -29.12 6.26 -10.71
N SER A 631 -29.86 7.31 -11.08
CA SER A 631 -31.30 7.42 -10.81
C SER A 631 -32.21 6.99 -11.97
N GLY A 632 -31.61 6.62 -13.12
CA GLY A 632 -32.33 6.27 -14.36
C GLY A 632 -31.80 5.00 -15.02
N SER A 633 -32.59 4.48 -15.96
CA SER A 633 -32.27 3.24 -16.69
C SER A 633 -31.09 3.43 -17.63
N LEU A 634 -30.15 2.47 -17.68
CA LEU A 634 -28.94 2.49 -18.51
C LEU A 634 -27.98 3.65 -18.20
N LEU A 635 -28.22 4.40 -17.11
CA LEU A 635 -27.35 5.47 -16.66
C LEU A 635 -26.20 4.90 -15.83
N LEU A 636 -25.01 5.44 -15.99
CA LEU A 636 -23.83 5.09 -15.19
C LEU A 636 -23.77 5.91 -13.90
N GLY A 637 -23.30 5.29 -12.83
CA GLY A 637 -23.00 5.98 -11.57
C GLY A 637 -21.70 6.82 -11.65
N GLY A 638 -21.41 7.55 -10.59
CA GLY A 638 -20.13 8.23 -10.41
C GLY A 638 -18.98 7.23 -10.24
N LEU A 639 -17.77 7.66 -10.60
CA LEU A 639 -16.58 6.81 -10.65
C LEU A 639 -15.39 7.45 -9.93
N THR A 640 -14.70 6.65 -9.11
CA THR A 640 -13.33 6.95 -8.64
C THR A 640 -12.37 5.88 -9.13
N ARG A 641 -11.21 6.30 -9.64
CA ARG A 641 -10.20 5.39 -10.18
C ARG A 641 -8.81 5.69 -9.65
N PHE A 642 -8.09 4.65 -9.25
CA PHE A 642 -6.67 4.67 -8.88
C PHE A 642 -5.88 3.85 -9.92
N ARG A 643 -4.76 4.38 -10.40
CA ARG A 643 -3.86 3.77 -11.41
C ARG A 643 -2.40 3.86 -10.97
N ASP A 644 -1.52 3.14 -11.67
CA ASP A 644 -0.08 3.07 -11.35
C ASP A 644 0.15 2.77 -9.85
N ASP A 645 1.07 3.47 -9.18
CA ASP A 645 1.41 3.33 -7.75
C ASP A 645 0.53 4.18 -6.80
N SER A 646 -0.63 4.67 -7.26
CA SER A 646 -1.47 5.59 -6.49
C SER A 646 -2.15 4.93 -5.29
N THR A 647 -2.59 5.73 -4.31
CA THR A 647 -3.21 5.19 -3.09
C THR A 647 -4.44 5.93 -2.58
N ALA A 648 -5.45 5.17 -2.16
CA ALA A 648 -6.59 5.72 -1.41
C ALA A 648 -6.20 6.22 0.00
N GLY A 649 -4.97 5.95 0.47
CA GLY A 649 -4.49 6.42 1.77
C GLY A 649 -5.38 5.91 2.91
N THR A 650 -5.98 6.83 3.65
CA THR A 650 -6.95 6.61 4.73
C THR A 650 -8.30 7.28 4.43
N ALA A 651 -8.61 7.49 3.14
CA ALA A 651 -9.85 8.10 2.69
C ALA A 651 -11.08 7.29 3.12
N THR A 652 -12.22 7.96 3.26
CA THR A 652 -13.53 7.32 3.39
C THR A 652 -14.25 7.42 2.05
N ILE A 653 -14.59 6.28 1.44
CA ILE A 653 -15.18 6.22 0.10
C ILE A 653 -16.57 5.58 0.19
N HIS A 654 -17.58 6.26 -0.32
CA HIS A 654 -18.96 5.81 -0.38
C HIS A 654 -19.33 5.49 -1.83
N ASN A 655 -19.51 4.21 -2.15
CA ASN A 655 -20.03 3.72 -3.43
C ASN A 655 -21.53 3.47 -3.28
N ASN A 656 -22.34 4.43 -3.71
CA ASN A 656 -23.78 4.35 -3.54
C ASN A 656 -24.42 3.44 -4.58
N GLY A 657 -25.34 2.57 -4.15
CA GLY A 657 -26.15 1.78 -5.07
C GLY A 657 -27.08 2.65 -5.92
N SER A 658 -27.53 2.12 -7.06
CA SER A 658 -28.46 2.81 -7.95
C SER A 658 -29.83 3.05 -7.31
N ALA A 659 -30.65 3.90 -7.92
CA ALA A 659 -32.09 3.86 -7.66
C ALA A 659 -32.67 2.50 -8.08
N ASN A 660 -33.85 2.16 -7.56
CA ASN A 660 -34.57 0.92 -7.91
C ASN A 660 -35.21 1.03 -9.31
N VAL A 661 -34.37 1.11 -10.34
CA VAL A 661 -34.73 1.28 -11.75
C VAL A 661 -33.98 0.21 -12.56
N LEU A 662 -34.69 -0.41 -13.51
CA LEU A 662 -34.13 -1.46 -14.36
C LEU A 662 -32.90 -0.94 -15.15
N PHE A 663 -31.81 -1.69 -15.12
CA PHE A 663 -30.50 -1.39 -15.72
C PHE A 663 -29.82 -0.11 -15.23
N ALA A 664 -30.22 0.46 -14.08
CA ALA A 664 -29.44 1.49 -13.43
C ALA A 664 -28.16 0.90 -12.83
N ASN A 665 -27.09 1.69 -12.75
CA ASN A 665 -25.77 1.27 -12.28
C ASN A 665 -25.41 1.99 -10.97
N GLY A 666 -24.75 1.27 -10.05
CA GLY A 666 -24.23 1.87 -8.81
C GLY A 666 -22.98 2.71 -9.06
N GLY A 667 -22.56 3.47 -8.05
CA GLY A 667 -21.26 4.13 -8.02
C GLY A 667 -20.13 3.12 -7.81
N VAL A 668 -18.96 3.42 -8.36
CA VAL A 668 -17.84 2.46 -8.43
C VAL A 668 -16.53 3.10 -7.99
N THR A 669 -15.72 2.32 -7.26
CA THR A 669 -14.30 2.60 -7.04
C THR A 669 -13.45 1.51 -7.68
N GLN A 670 -12.43 1.87 -8.45
CA GLN A 670 -11.56 0.93 -9.14
C GLN A 670 -10.08 1.19 -8.83
N PHE A 671 -9.31 0.12 -8.66
CA PHE A 671 -7.86 0.11 -8.50
C PHE A 671 -7.24 -0.73 -9.63
N PHE A 672 -6.29 -0.16 -10.36
CA PHE A 672 -5.56 -0.78 -11.46
C PHE A 672 -4.05 -0.81 -11.19
N ASP A 673 -3.30 -1.52 -12.03
CA ASP A 673 -1.83 -1.58 -11.97
C ASP A 673 -1.32 -1.99 -10.58
N ASP A 674 -0.39 -1.24 -9.97
CA ASP A 674 0.19 -1.50 -8.64
C ASP A 674 -0.52 -0.71 -7.51
N SER A 675 -1.69 -0.13 -7.79
CA SER A 675 -2.34 0.83 -6.88
C SER A 675 -2.88 0.16 -5.61
N THR A 676 -3.07 0.95 -4.55
CA THR A 676 -3.52 0.41 -3.26
C THR A 676 -4.66 1.17 -2.59
N ALA A 677 -5.63 0.42 -2.05
CA ALA A 677 -6.64 0.98 -1.14
C ALA A 677 -6.05 1.43 0.21
N GLY A 678 -4.77 1.16 0.50
CA GLY A 678 -4.09 1.63 1.71
C GLY A 678 -4.80 1.17 2.99
N GLY A 679 -5.01 2.10 3.93
CA GLY A 679 -5.83 1.92 5.12
C GLY A 679 -7.20 2.60 5.02
N SER A 680 -7.73 2.75 3.80
CA SER A 680 -9.02 3.42 3.57
C SER A 680 -10.20 2.66 4.18
N ARG A 681 -11.32 3.38 4.30
CA ARG A 681 -12.61 2.82 4.66
C ARG A 681 -13.58 2.97 3.50
N ILE A 682 -13.98 1.86 2.90
CA ILE A 682 -14.83 1.86 1.71
C ILE A 682 -16.18 1.25 2.05
N HIS A 683 -17.26 1.94 1.69
CA HIS A 683 -18.64 1.55 1.92
C HIS A 683 -19.32 1.26 0.57
N ASN A 684 -19.71 0.02 0.34
CA ASN A 684 -20.45 -0.42 -0.83
C ASN A 684 -21.93 -0.55 -0.46
N TYR A 685 -22.73 0.43 -0.88
CA TYR A 685 -24.14 0.44 -0.54
C TYR A 685 -24.96 -0.40 -1.52
N PRO A 686 -25.91 -1.19 -1.01
CA PRO A 686 -26.83 -2.00 -1.81
C PRO A 686 -27.82 -1.14 -2.60
N SER A 687 -28.56 -1.76 -3.53
CA SER A 687 -29.69 -1.11 -4.23
C SER A 687 -30.75 -2.11 -4.67
N GLY A 688 -31.88 -1.62 -5.17
CA GLY A 688 -32.88 -2.48 -5.80
C GLY A 688 -32.39 -3.23 -7.04
N TRP A 689 -31.33 -2.77 -7.73
CA TRP A 689 -30.90 -3.32 -9.02
C TRP A 689 -29.37 -3.45 -9.19
N SER A 690 -28.59 -2.36 -9.20
CA SER A 690 -27.12 -2.42 -9.18
C SER A 690 -26.55 -1.71 -7.96
N ALA A 691 -26.02 -2.48 -7.02
CA ALA A 691 -25.33 -1.92 -5.86
C ALA A 691 -24.04 -1.17 -6.24
N GLY A 692 -23.53 -0.40 -5.28
CA GLY A 692 -22.19 0.17 -5.36
C GLY A 692 -21.12 -0.90 -5.17
N ARG A 693 -19.96 -0.70 -5.81
CA ARG A 693 -18.92 -1.75 -5.90
C ARG A 693 -17.51 -1.19 -5.78
N THR A 694 -16.60 -2.08 -5.34
CA THR A 694 -15.15 -1.87 -5.37
C THR A 694 -14.48 -2.94 -6.20
N GLU A 695 -13.55 -2.56 -7.06
CA GLU A 695 -12.87 -3.47 -7.99
C GLU A 695 -11.35 -3.27 -7.92
N PHE A 696 -10.61 -4.37 -7.88
CA PHE A 696 -9.15 -4.44 -7.97
C PHE A 696 -8.78 -5.25 -9.21
N HIS A 697 -7.87 -4.73 -10.03
CA HIS A 697 -7.40 -5.32 -11.28
C HIS A 697 -5.87 -5.36 -11.30
N ASP A 698 -5.29 -6.09 -12.25
CA ASP A 698 -3.83 -6.24 -12.41
C ASP A 698 -3.12 -6.68 -11.12
N PHE A 699 -2.22 -5.87 -10.55
CA PHE A 699 -1.47 -6.17 -9.31
C PHE A 699 -1.99 -5.38 -8.10
N ALA A 700 -3.15 -4.72 -8.24
CA ALA A 700 -3.64 -3.79 -7.23
C ALA A 700 -3.95 -4.50 -5.90
N THR A 701 -3.80 -3.77 -4.79
CA THR A 701 -3.98 -4.36 -3.45
C THR A 701 -4.92 -3.59 -2.54
N ALA A 702 -5.77 -4.32 -1.80
CA ALA A 702 -6.59 -3.73 -0.75
C ALA A 702 -5.79 -3.28 0.48
N GLY A 703 -4.50 -3.62 0.58
CA GLY A 703 -3.64 -3.16 1.68
C GLY A 703 -4.16 -3.59 3.06
N THR A 704 -4.44 -2.63 3.92
CA THR A 704 -5.07 -2.80 5.24
C THR A 704 -6.46 -2.16 5.30
N ALA A 705 -7.10 -1.95 4.14
CA ALA A 705 -8.38 -1.26 4.06
C ALA A 705 -9.49 -2.04 4.77
N THR A 706 -10.51 -1.32 5.23
CA THR A 706 -11.78 -1.93 5.66
C THR A 706 -12.84 -1.65 4.61
N ILE A 707 -13.36 -2.70 3.95
CA ILE A 707 -14.40 -2.59 2.93
C ILE A 707 -15.67 -3.25 3.44
N ASP A 708 -16.71 -2.45 3.59
CA ASP A 708 -17.99 -2.89 4.11
C ASP A 708 -19.04 -2.92 3.00
N ILE A 709 -19.74 -4.05 2.91
CA ILE A 709 -20.97 -4.16 2.14
C ILE A 709 -22.13 -3.88 3.11
N GLU A 710 -22.73 -2.70 2.94
CA GLU A 710 -23.69 -2.11 3.89
C GLU A 710 -25.11 -2.72 3.79
N PRO A 711 -25.97 -2.59 4.82
CA PRO A 711 -27.30 -3.22 4.87
C PRO A 711 -28.44 -2.35 4.29
N VAL A 712 -29.43 -2.94 3.62
CA VAL A 712 -30.73 -2.31 3.24
C VAL A 712 -31.88 -3.31 3.26
N THR A 713 -33.11 -2.82 3.32
CA THR A 713 -34.36 -3.59 3.47
C THR A 713 -34.78 -4.46 2.29
N VAL A 714 -34.36 -4.20 1.03
CA VAL A 714 -34.60 -5.05 -0.17
C VAL A 714 -33.64 -4.70 -1.32
N GLY A 715 -33.13 -5.68 -2.06
CA GLY A 715 -32.35 -5.46 -3.30
C GLY A 715 -31.10 -6.35 -3.47
N PHE A 716 -30.25 -6.00 -4.44
CA PHE A 716 -28.91 -6.55 -4.63
C PHE A 716 -27.91 -5.87 -3.68
N GLY A 717 -27.07 -6.68 -3.06
CA GLY A 717 -26.02 -6.30 -2.14
C GLY A 717 -24.82 -5.68 -2.84
N GLY A 718 -24.03 -4.90 -2.11
CA GLY A 718 -22.74 -4.40 -2.58
C GLY A 718 -21.79 -5.54 -2.98
N ALA A 719 -20.79 -5.21 -3.80
CA ALA A 719 -19.83 -6.19 -4.28
C ALA A 719 -18.38 -5.71 -4.15
N VAL A 720 -17.48 -6.66 -3.94
CA VAL A 720 -16.03 -6.47 -4.00
C VAL A 720 -15.46 -7.51 -4.96
N TYR A 721 -14.70 -7.05 -5.95
CA TYR A 721 -14.07 -7.91 -6.95
C TYR A 721 -12.55 -7.75 -6.92
N PHE A 722 -11.85 -8.87 -6.92
CA PHE A 722 -10.42 -8.99 -7.14
C PHE A 722 -10.19 -9.80 -8.42
N ASN A 723 -9.68 -9.15 -9.46
CA ASN A 723 -9.42 -9.74 -10.77
C ASN A 723 -7.91 -9.86 -11.03
N ASP A 724 -7.53 -10.58 -12.08
CA ASP A 724 -6.14 -10.76 -12.53
C ASP A 724 -5.22 -11.24 -11.40
N ASN A 725 -4.17 -10.49 -11.05
CA ASN A 725 -3.15 -10.85 -10.06
C ASN A 725 -3.31 -10.05 -8.75
N SER A 726 -4.49 -9.44 -8.54
CA SER A 726 -4.75 -8.54 -7.42
C SER A 726 -4.79 -9.24 -6.06
N ASN A 727 -4.61 -8.48 -4.98
CA ASN A 727 -4.40 -9.05 -3.64
C ASN A 727 -5.14 -8.31 -2.51
N ALA A 728 -5.98 -9.02 -1.74
CA ALA A 728 -6.67 -8.47 -0.57
C ALA A 728 -5.74 -8.16 0.63
N ALA A 729 -4.50 -8.65 0.61
CA ALA A 729 -3.45 -8.38 1.58
C ALA A 729 -3.87 -8.62 3.04
N GLN A 730 -3.95 -7.58 3.87
CA GLN A 730 -4.37 -7.66 5.28
C GLN A 730 -5.68 -6.90 5.52
N SER A 731 -6.50 -6.75 4.48
CA SER A 731 -7.77 -6.03 4.55
C SER A 731 -8.81 -6.74 5.41
N ASN A 732 -9.84 -5.99 5.79
CA ASN A 732 -11.03 -6.48 6.47
C ASN A 732 -12.24 -6.27 5.55
N LEU A 733 -12.82 -7.36 5.06
CA LEU A 733 -13.91 -7.35 4.07
C LEU A 733 -15.16 -7.94 4.73
N ARG A 734 -16.21 -7.12 4.91
CA ARG A 734 -17.35 -7.49 5.75
C ARG A 734 -18.68 -7.30 5.03
N MET A 735 -19.57 -8.27 5.19
CA MET A 735 -20.95 -8.19 4.71
C MET A 735 -21.92 -8.06 5.88
N PHE A 736 -22.66 -6.95 5.94
CA PHE A 736 -23.61 -6.70 7.02
C PHE A 736 -24.98 -7.37 6.78
N PRO A 737 -25.78 -7.60 7.85
CA PRO A 737 -27.10 -8.23 7.72
C PRO A 737 -28.10 -7.37 6.93
N GLY A 738 -28.79 -7.95 5.95
CA GLY A 738 -29.71 -7.22 5.04
C GLY A 738 -29.17 -7.05 3.62
N SER A 739 -27.92 -7.41 3.37
CA SER A 739 -27.29 -7.29 2.06
C SER A 739 -27.52 -8.56 1.22
N ALA A 740 -28.71 -8.72 0.63
CA ALA A 740 -29.06 -9.89 -0.18
C ALA A 740 -28.34 -9.90 -1.54
N SER A 741 -27.78 -11.04 -1.98
CA SER A 741 -26.99 -11.14 -3.21
C SER A 741 -25.69 -10.32 -3.20
N SER A 742 -25.11 -10.11 -2.02
CA SER A 742 -23.77 -9.51 -1.88
C SER A 742 -22.69 -10.51 -2.28
N VAL A 743 -21.58 -10.02 -2.83
CA VAL A 743 -20.47 -10.90 -3.23
C VAL A 743 -19.11 -10.29 -2.92
N ILE A 744 -18.21 -11.11 -2.37
CA ILE A 744 -16.77 -10.89 -2.40
C ILE A 744 -16.22 -11.98 -3.32
N ARG A 745 -15.62 -11.60 -4.45
CA ARG A 745 -15.15 -12.56 -5.45
C ARG A 745 -13.69 -12.32 -5.81
N PHE A 746 -12.95 -13.42 -5.89
CA PHE A 746 -11.60 -13.52 -6.42
C PHE A 746 -11.65 -14.31 -7.74
N ASP A 747 -11.07 -13.76 -8.79
CA ASP A 747 -11.02 -14.35 -10.12
C ASP A 747 -9.58 -14.39 -10.66
N HIS A 748 -9.33 -15.19 -11.70
CA HIS A 748 -8.01 -15.39 -12.30
C HIS A 748 -6.92 -15.83 -11.30
N GLU A 749 -5.83 -15.09 -11.13
CA GLU A 749 -4.70 -15.40 -10.23
C GLU A 749 -4.80 -14.66 -8.88
N ALA A 750 -5.94 -14.02 -8.60
CA ALA A 750 -6.11 -13.14 -7.45
C ALA A 750 -6.00 -13.89 -6.11
N SER A 751 -5.64 -13.16 -5.07
CA SER A 751 -5.42 -13.73 -3.73
C SER A 751 -6.10 -13.00 -2.59
N ALA A 752 -6.66 -13.75 -1.65
CA ALA A 752 -7.13 -13.21 -0.37
C ALA A 752 -6.00 -12.88 0.63
N GLY A 753 -4.75 -13.27 0.36
CA GLY A 753 -3.62 -12.93 1.21
C GLY A 753 -3.75 -13.43 2.65
N ASN A 754 -3.74 -12.50 3.60
CA ASN A 754 -4.02 -12.71 5.03
C ASN A 754 -5.25 -11.88 5.46
N ALA A 755 -6.19 -11.62 4.54
CA ALA A 755 -7.37 -10.80 4.82
C ALA A 755 -8.33 -11.52 5.79
N HIS A 756 -9.13 -10.74 6.49
CA HIS A 756 -10.31 -11.23 7.21
C HIS A 756 -11.54 -11.02 6.34
N LEU A 757 -12.24 -12.12 6.03
CA LEU A 757 -13.41 -12.19 5.17
C LEU A 757 -14.60 -12.62 6.03
N GLU A 758 -15.57 -11.73 6.27
CA GLU A 758 -16.68 -11.98 7.20
C GLU A 758 -18.04 -11.80 6.51
N ILE A 759 -18.86 -12.85 6.54
CA ILE A 759 -20.29 -12.76 6.28
C ILE A 759 -21.00 -12.75 7.63
N MET A 760 -21.47 -11.57 8.07
CA MET A 760 -22.09 -11.47 9.39
C MET A 760 -23.41 -12.26 9.46
N PRO A 761 -23.79 -12.78 10.64
CA PRO A 761 -25.04 -13.51 10.82
C PRO A 761 -26.27 -12.75 10.32
N GLY A 762 -27.03 -13.36 9.40
CA GLY A 762 -28.21 -12.73 8.77
C GLY A 762 -27.92 -11.99 7.46
N ALA A 763 -26.67 -11.92 7.02
CA ALA A 763 -26.33 -11.52 5.65
C ALA A 763 -26.56 -12.69 4.67
N LEU A 764 -27.09 -12.38 3.48
CA LEU A 764 -27.36 -13.35 2.42
C LEU A 764 -26.41 -13.08 1.25
N GLY A 765 -25.11 -13.30 1.47
CA GLY A 765 -24.05 -13.07 0.50
C GLY A 765 -23.15 -14.28 0.28
N SER A 766 -22.21 -14.15 -0.66
CA SER A 766 -21.24 -15.19 -1.00
C SER A 766 -19.80 -14.69 -1.01
N ILE A 767 -18.88 -15.55 -0.57
CA ILE A 767 -17.44 -15.43 -0.82
C ILE A 767 -17.10 -16.46 -1.89
N GLU A 768 -16.48 -16.04 -2.98
CA GLU A 768 -16.28 -16.88 -4.16
C GLU A 768 -14.86 -16.79 -4.71
N PHE A 769 -14.29 -17.93 -5.06
CA PHE A 769 -13.00 -18.07 -5.73
C PHE A 769 -13.21 -18.81 -7.05
N TYR A 770 -12.72 -18.25 -8.15
CA TYR A 770 -12.77 -18.82 -9.50
C TYR A 770 -11.38 -18.96 -10.14
N ALA A 771 -11.32 -19.67 -11.27
CA ALA A 771 -10.12 -19.88 -12.06
C ALA A 771 -8.96 -20.43 -11.21
N THR A 772 -7.85 -19.71 -11.06
CA THR A 772 -6.64 -20.12 -10.33
C THR A 772 -6.43 -19.37 -9.01
N SER A 773 -7.45 -18.68 -8.53
CA SER A 773 -7.36 -17.80 -7.35
C SER A 773 -7.15 -18.59 -6.05
N THR A 774 -6.66 -17.90 -5.00
CA THR A 774 -6.30 -18.55 -3.74
C THR A 774 -6.70 -17.77 -2.50
N ALA A 775 -7.21 -18.49 -1.48
CA ALA A 775 -7.46 -17.92 -0.16
C ALA A 775 -6.17 -17.68 0.66
N GLN A 776 -5.03 -18.23 0.25
CA GLN A 776 -3.74 -18.15 0.96
C GLN A 776 -3.87 -18.41 2.47
N ASN A 777 -3.60 -17.43 3.34
CA ASN A 777 -3.67 -17.56 4.80
C ASN A 777 -4.83 -16.73 5.38
N SER A 778 -5.86 -16.45 4.59
CA SER A 778 -7.00 -15.62 5.03
C SER A 778 -7.77 -16.28 6.19
N ASP A 779 -8.46 -15.45 6.95
CA ASP A 779 -9.47 -15.87 7.92
C ASP A 779 -10.85 -15.65 7.33
N ILE A 780 -11.65 -16.71 7.21
CA ILE A 780 -12.94 -16.73 6.51
C ILE A 780 -14.04 -17.17 7.47
N ASP A 781 -14.95 -16.27 7.82
CA ASP A 781 -16.18 -16.56 8.56
C ASP A 781 -17.39 -16.42 7.62
N VAL A 782 -18.09 -17.53 7.38
CA VAL A 782 -19.24 -17.60 6.46
C VAL A 782 -20.56 -17.31 7.19
N GLY A 783 -20.54 -17.09 8.50
CA GLY A 783 -21.71 -16.79 9.31
C GLY A 783 -22.77 -17.89 9.25
N SER A 784 -24.04 -17.53 9.47
CA SER A 784 -25.15 -18.51 9.58
C SER A 784 -25.97 -18.70 8.30
N THR A 785 -25.69 -17.93 7.26
CA THR A 785 -26.51 -17.91 6.04
C THR A 785 -25.67 -17.63 4.79
N GLY A 786 -24.35 -17.51 4.95
CA GLY A 786 -23.44 -17.24 3.87
C GLY A 786 -23.18 -18.46 3.01
N VAL A 787 -22.59 -18.19 1.85
CA VAL A 787 -22.12 -19.20 0.91
C VAL A 787 -20.62 -18.99 0.67
N LEU A 788 -19.83 -20.05 0.75
CA LEU A 788 -18.42 -20.05 0.36
C LEU A 788 -18.22 -21.01 -0.81
N ASN A 789 -17.65 -20.54 -1.91
CA ASN A 789 -17.42 -21.37 -3.09
C ASN A 789 -15.98 -21.28 -3.60
N PHE A 790 -15.42 -22.44 -3.92
CA PHE A 790 -14.17 -22.62 -4.66
C PHE A 790 -14.47 -23.40 -5.94
N PHE A 791 -14.20 -22.79 -7.10
CA PHE A 791 -14.44 -23.37 -8.42
C PHE A 791 -13.14 -23.56 -9.22
N ASP A 792 -13.21 -24.34 -10.30
CA ASP A 792 -12.16 -24.52 -11.31
C ASP A 792 -10.81 -25.08 -10.81
N TYR A 793 -9.79 -24.24 -10.58
CA TYR A 793 -8.42 -24.60 -10.19
C TYR A 793 -7.97 -23.88 -8.90
N THR A 794 -8.93 -23.50 -8.06
CA THR A 794 -8.68 -22.69 -6.87
C THR A 794 -8.12 -23.48 -5.69
N THR A 795 -7.45 -22.79 -4.77
CA THR A 795 -6.93 -23.40 -3.54
C THR A 795 -7.24 -22.57 -2.28
N ALA A 796 -7.66 -23.23 -1.21
CA ALA A 796 -7.81 -22.61 0.10
C ALA A 796 -6.45 -22.31 0.79
N GLY A 797 -5.32 -22.80 0.27
CA GLY A 797 -4.01 -22.57 0.85
C GLY A 797 -3.93 -23.05 2.31
N SER A 798 -3.57 -22.16 3.22
CA SER A 798 -3.56 -22.38 4.67
C SER A 798 -4.62 -21.54 5.40
N ALA A 799 -5.73 -21.21 4.73
CA ALA A 799 -6.79 -20.38 5.29
C ALA A 799 -7.44 -21.03 6.53
N ASN A 800 -7.91 -20.20 7.45
CA ASN A 800 -8.81 -20.61 8.53
C ASN A 800 -10.24 -20.35 8.07
N ILE A 801 -11.08 -21.38 8.00
CA ILE A 801 -12.42 -21.33 7.44
C ILE A 801 -13.44 -21.80 8.48
N ASP A 802 -14.40 -20.95 8.82
CA ASP A 802 -15.53 -21.28 9.69
C ASP A 802 -16.84 -21.26 8.88
N ILE A 803 -17.41 -22.44 8.66
CA ILE A 803 -18.73 -22.61 8.08
C ILE A 803 -19.75 -22.68 9.21
N GLY A 804 -20.39 -21.55 9.50
CA GLY A 804 -21.39 -21.48 10.56
C GLY A 804 -22.65 -22.32 10.30
N SER A 805 -23.51 -22.42 11.31
CA SER A 805 -24.76 -23.20 11.20
C SER A 805 -25.65 -22.63 10.09
N ASN A 806 -26.19 -23.48 9.21
CA ASN A 806 -27.00 -23.09 8.05
C ASN A 806 -26.24 -22.34 6.92
N ALA A 807 -24.93 -22.12 7.07
CA ALA A 807 -24.07 -21.73 5.95
C ALA A 807 -23.68 -22.93 5.09
N THR A 808 -23.25 -22.64 3.86
CA THR A 808 -22.82 -23.67 2.91
C THR A 808 -21.44 -23.34 2.35
N GLY A 809 -20.57 -24.34 2.34
CA GLY A 809 -19.27 -24.32 1.67
C GLY A 809 -19.24 -25.34 0.53
N THR A 810 -18.67 -24.99 -0.61
CA THR A 810 -18.51 -25.91 -1.74
C THR A 810 -17.12 -25.78 -2.36
N PHE A 811 -16.42 -26.91 -2.51
CA PHE A 811 -15.22 -27.07 -3.33
C PHE A 811 -15.62 -27.89 -4.56
N ASN A 812 -15.57 -27.30 -5.76
CA ASN A 812 -16.05 -27.93 -7.00
C ASN A 812 -15.03 -27.78 -8.13
N GLY A 813 -14.33 -28.88 -8.43
CA GLY A 813 -13.30 -28.93 -9.46
C GLY A 813 -13.79 -28.95 -10.92
N GLY A 814 -15.11 -28.91 -11.16
CA GLY A 814 -15.70 -29.07 -12.48
C GLY A 814 -15.57 -30.50 -13.03
N ILE A 815 -16.42 -30.84 -14.02
CA ILE A 815 -16.49 -32.19 -14.62
C ILE A 815 -15.59 -32.38 -15.85
N ASN A 816 -14.85 -31.34 -16.25
CA ASN A 816 -14.11 -31.34 -17.51
C ASN A 816 -12.67 -31.83 -17.29
N PHE A 817 -12.42 -33.05 -17.78
CA PHE A 817 -11.15 -33.77 -17.91
C PHE A 817 -10.65 -34.51 -16.64
N PRO A 818 -10.56 -35.86 -16.70
CA PRO A 818 -9.91 -36.65 -15.66
C PRO A 818 -8.44 -36.24 -15.51
N GLY A 819 -8.04 -35.81 -14.31
CA GLY A 819 -6.64 -35.62 -13.94
C GLY A 819 -6.01 -34.25 -14.20
N VAL A 820 -6.78 -33.20 -14.53
CA VAL A 820 -6.20 -31.86 -14.75
C VAL A 820 -6.81 -30.70 -13.97
N SER A 821 -7.98 -30.79 -13.33
CA SER A 821 -8.47 -29.74 -12.40
C SER A 821 -8.60 -30.28 -10.98
N SER A 822 -7.95 -29.67 -9.99
CA SER A 822 -8.21 -29.97 -8.57
C SER A 822 -8.36 -28.69 -7.76
N VAL A 823 -9.60 -28.30 -7.55
CA VAL A 823 -9.94 -27.44 -6.42
C VAL A 823 -9.48 -28.13 -5.14
N SER A 824 -8.69 -27.44 -4.31
CA SER A 824 -8.02 -28.03 -3.16
C SER A 824 -8.28 -27.24 -1.88
N ALA A 825 -8.61 -27.93 -0.78
CA ALA A 825 -8.55 -27.33 0.55
C ALA A 825 -7.11 -27.22 1.09
N ASP A 826 -6.13 -27.81 0.40
CA ASP A 826 -4.69 -27.73 0.70
C ASP A 826 -4.37 -27.92 2.19
N GLN A 827 -3.76 -26.95 2.87
CA GLN A 827 -3.38 -27.01 4.28
C GLN A 827 -4.33 -26.21 5.20
N SER A 828 -5.54 -25.93 4.73
CA SER A 828 -6.52 -25.13 5.48
C SER A 828 -6.96 -25.80 6.78
N THR A 829 -7.44 -24.99 7.72
CA THR A 829 -8.20 -25.44 8.89
C THR A 829 -9.65 -25.08 8.66
N ILE A 830 -10.55 -26.07 8.67
CA ILE A 830 -11.96 -25.89 8.35
C ILE A 830 -12.81 -26.38 9.52
N THR A 831 -13.66 -25.52 10.07
CA THR A 831 -14.70 -25.88 11.03
C THR A 831 -16.07 -25.83 10.37
N VAL A 832 -16.87 -26.88 10.54
CA VAL A 832 -18.25 -26.95 10.05
C VAL A 832 -19.19 -27.12 11.24
N ARG A 833 -19.97 -26.08 11.52
CA ARG A 833 -20.76 -25.99 12.76
C ARG A 833 -22.08 -26.76 12.71
N GLY A 834 -22.43 -27.38 13.83
CA GLY A 834 -23.79 -27.86 14.09
C GLY A 834 -24.75 -26.72 14.47
N GLY A 835 -26.06 -26.98 14.46
CA GLY A 835 -27.06 -25.98 14.81
C GLY A 835 -28.49 -26.40 14.49
N GLY A 836 -29.46 -25.47 14.60
CA GLY A 836 -30.86 -25.76 14.26
C GLY A 836 -31.03 -26.25 12.81
N VAL A 837 -30.22 -25.69 11.91
CA VAL A 837 -29.88 -26.28 10.61
C VAL A 837 -28.35 -26.39 10.57
N ALA A 838 -27.84 -27.54 10.13
CA ALA A 838 -26.41 -27.81 10.10
C ALA A 838 -25.71 -26.92 9.08
N GLY A 839 -24.51 -26.44 9.41
CA GLY A 839 -23.56 -26.02 8.38
C GLY A 839 -23.20 -27.21 7.49
N SER A 840 -22.95 -26.95 6.20
CA SER A 840 -22.64 -28.00 5.23
C SER A 840 -21.44 -27.63 4.39
N LEU A 841 -20.52 -28.58 4.20
CA LEU A 841 -19.38 -28.48 3.31
C LEU A 841 -19.39 -29.62 2.29
N ASN A 842 -19.30 -29.31 1.01
CA ASN A 842 -19.32 -30.31 -0.06
C ASN A 842 -18.04 -30.26 -0.92
N PHE A 843 -17.39 -31.40 -1.09
CA PHE A 843 -16.32 -31.63 -2.06
C PHE A 843 -16.89 -32.41 -3.25
N ALA A 844 -16.95 -31.74 -4.40
CA ALA A 844 -17.58 -32.24 -5.62
C ALA A 844 -16.61 -32.38 -6.79
N ALA A 845 -16.96 -33.27 -7.73
CA ALA A 845 -16.15 -33.62 -8.90
C ALA A 845 -14.70 -33.97 -8.50
N ASN A 846 -13.69 -33.38 -9.13
CA ASN A 846 -12.28 -33.67 -8.85
C ASN A 846 -11.71 -32.96 -7.58
N ALA A 847 -12.55 -32.39 -6.70
CA ALA A 847 -12.06 -31.65 -5.54
C ALA A 847 -11.36 -32.54 -4.49
N THR A 848 -10.30 -32.00 -3.87
CA THR A 848 -9.54 -32.67 -2.80
C THR A 848 -9.53 -31.87 -1.51
N ALA A 849 -9.60 -32.55 -0.37
CA ALA A 849 -9.34 -31.91 0.92
C ALA A 849 -7.83 -31.69 1.20
N GLY A 850 -6.93 -32.14 0.31
CA GLY A 850 -5.49 -31.91 0.47
C GLY A 850 -4.94 -32.48 1.79
N ASN A 851 -4.24 -31.64 2.55
CA ASN A 851 -3.72 -31.90 3.89
C ASN A 851 -4.53 -31.16 4.98
N ALA A 852 -5.78 -30.80 4.71
CA ALA A 852 -6.55 -29.93 5.60
C ALA A 852 -6.84 -30.57 6.97
N GLN A 853 -7.05 -29.72 7.98
CA GLN A 853 -7.62 -30.12 9.26
C GLN A 853 -9.10 -29.76 9.27
N ILE A 854 -9.98 -30.76 9.25
CA ILE A 854 -11.43 -30.56 9.18
C ILE A 854 -12.07 -30.97 10.50
N VAL A 855 -12.81 -30.06 11.13
CA VAL A 855 -13.59 -30.31 12.35
C VAL A 855 -15.07 -30.20 12.02
N ILE A 856 -15.81 -31.29 12.21
CA ILE A 856 -17.25 -31.35 12.02
C ILE A 856 -17.90 -31.35 13.40
N GLU A 857 -18.47 -30.23 13.83
CA GLU A 857 -19.08 -30.12 15.16
C GLU A 857 -20.41 -30.89 15.21
N GLY A 858 -20.69 -31.53 16.34
CA GLY A 858 -22.01 -32.10 16.61
C GLY A 858 -23.06 -31.02 16.92
N GLY A 859 -24.31 -31.44 17.07
CA GLY A 859 -25.38 -30.56 17.54
C GLY A 859 -25.15 -30.12 18.99
N SER A 860 -25.55 -28.90 19.34
CA SER A 860 -25.35 -28.33 20.68
C SER A 860 -26.45 -28.68 21.70
N GLY A 861 -27.59 -29.20 21.23
CA GLY A 861 -28.69 -29.67 22.09
C GLY A 861 -29.88 -30.28 21.33
N PRO A 862 -30.94 -30.68 22.05
CA PRO A 862 -32.10 -31.35 21.45
C PRO A 862 -32.71 -30.54 20.31
N GLY A 863 -32.98 -31.19 19.17
CA GLY A 863 -33.55 -30.56 17.97
C GLY A 863 -32.52 -29.85 17.07
N THR A 864 -31.24 -29.87 17.42
CA THR A 864 -30.14 -29.43 16.53
C THR A 864 -29.57 -30.60 15.73
N LEU A 865 -28.86 -30.30 14.65
CA LEU A 865 -28.14 -31.23 13.80
C LEU A 865 -26.63 -30.96 13.93
N GLY A 866 -25.83 -32.02 13.84
CA GLY A 866 -24.39 -31.87 13.63
C GLY A 866 -24.07 -31.38 12.22
N GLY A 867 -22.93 -30.69 12.10
CA GLY A 867 -22.34 -30.27 10.83
C GLY A 867 -22.24 -31.44 9.84
N LEU A 868 -22.25 -31.11 8.56
CA LEU A 868 -22.16 -32.10 7.49
C LEU A 868 -20.97 -31.80 6.58
N VAL A 869 -20.09 -32.77 6.40
CA VAL A 869 -19.10 -32.78 5.31
C VAL A 869 -19.43 -33.95 4.38
N SER A 870 -19.45 -33.68 3.08
CA SER A 870 -19.72 -34.67 2.05
C SER A 870 -18.66 -34.64 0.96
N PHE A 871 -18.20 -35.81 0.55
CA PHE A 871 -17.43 -36.03 -0.67
C PHE A 871 -18.30 -36.82 -1.64
N GLY A 872 -18.65 -36.21 -2.79
CA GLY A 872 -19.51 -36.86 -3.78
C GLY A 872 -19.18 -36.46 -5.22
N GLN A 873 -19.15 -37.46 -6.10
CA GLN A 873 -18.93 -37.45 -7.57
C GLN A 873 -17.52 -37.89 -8.02
N GLU A 874 -17.50 -39.05 -8.71
CA GLU A 874 -16.51 -39.79 -9.53
C GLU A 874 -15.00 -39.80 -9.15
N SER A 875 -14.49 -38.79 -8.42
CA SER A 875 -13.06 -38.61 -8.16
C SER A 875 -12.72 -37.72 -6.94
N SER A 876 -13.71 -37.16 -6.23
CA SER A 876 -13.43 -36.35 -5.04
C SER A 876 -12.75 -37.18 -3.96
N ASN A 877 -11.84 -36.57 -3.21
CA ASN A 877 -11.05 -37.31 -2.22
C ASN A 877 -10.70 -36.48 -0.99
N ALA A 878 -10.59 -37.15 0.16
CA ALA A 878 -10.19 -36.54 1.41
C ALA A 878 -8.67 -36.24 1.48
N GLY A 879 -7.88 -36.54 0.45
CA GLY A 879 -6.43 -36.34 0.47
C GLY A 879 -5.77 -36.98 1.70
N ALA A 880 -4.70 -36.36 2.18
CA ALA A 880 -4.05 -36.68 3.46
C ALA A 880 -4.59 -35.83 4.63
N SER A 881 -5.87 -35.43 4.57
CA SER A 881 -6.50 -34.63 5.62
C SER A 881 -6.66 -35.38 6.93
N THR A 882 -6.79 -34.61 8.02
CA THR A 882 -7.27 -35.11 9.31
C THR A 882 -8.68 -34.59 9.53
N ILE A 883 -9.65 -35.51 9.65
CA ILE A 883 -11.06 -35.17 9.81
C ILE A 883 -11.56 -35.64 11.18
N LEU A 884 -11.90 -34.69 12.05
CA LEU A 884 -12.55 -34.94 13.33
C LEU A 884 -14.07 -34.82 13.18
N VAL A 885 -14.78 -35.92 13.39
CA VAL A 885 -16.24 -35.97 13.43
C VAL A 885 -16.68 -35.92 14.90
N GLY A 886 -17.05 -34.73 15.35
CA GLY A 886 -17.27 -34.40 16.76
C GLY A 886 -18.56 -34.96 17.35
N ALA A 887 -18.57 -35.10 18.68
CA ALA A 887 -19.71 -35.63 19.41
C ALA A 887 -20.91 -34.69 19.46
N GLY A 888 -22.10 -35.28 19.56
CA GLY A 888 -23.31 -34.53 19.88
C GLY A 888 -23.33 -34.14 21.36
N LEU A 889 -23.83 -32.94 21.67
CA LEU A 889 -23.95 -32.46 23.04
C LEU A 889 -25.42 -32.48 23.48
N ASN A 890 -25.66 -32.75 24.77
CA ASN A 890 -26.98 -32.69 25.40
C ASN A 890 -28.09 -33.50 24.68
N GLY A 891 -27.74 -34.67 24.13
CA GLY A 891 -28.68 -35.54 23.42
C GLY A 891 -28.94 -35.13 21.96
N ALA A 892 -28.14 -34.23 21.40
CA ALA A 892 -28.12 -33.95 19.96
C ALA A 892 -27.34 -35.05 19.20
N PRO A 893 -27.56 -35.20 17.89
CA PRO A 893 -26.70 -36.01 17.03
C PRO A 893 -25.28 -35.44 16.93
N GLY A 894 -24.28 -36.30 16.70
CA GLY A 894 -22.91 -35.88 16.39
C GLY A 894 -22.75 -35.33 14.97
N GLY A 895 -21.52 -34.95 14.64
CA GLY A 895 -21.13 -34.54 13.30
C GLY A 895 -21.33 -35.67 12.28
N ARG A 896 -21.46 -35.29 11.00
CA ARG A 896 -21.72 -36.24 9.90
C ARG A 896 -20.70 -36.08 8.80
N LEU A 897 -20.06 -37.18 8.42
CA LEU A 897 -19.15 -37.28 7.28
C LEU A 897 -19.71 -38.30 6.29
N ALA A 898 -19.74 -37.98 5.00
CA ALA A 898 -20.24 -38.88 3.96
C ALA A 898 -19.26 -39.01 2.79
N PHE A 899 -19.09 -40.24 2.30
CA PHE A 899 -18.40 -40.56 1.05
C PHE A 899 -19.37 -41.28 0.11
N ALA A 900 -19.53 -40.75 -1.10
CA ALA A 900 -20.45 -41.29 -2.09
C ALA A 900 -19.91 -41.19 -3.53
N LEU A 901 -20.50 -41.96 -4.44
CA LEU A 901 -20.23 -41.90 -5.88
C LEU A 901 -18.75 -42.12 -6.24
N GLY A 902 -18.04 -42.99 -5.52
CA GLY A 902 -16.63 -43.34 -5.76
C GLY A 902 -15.62 -42.45 -5.05
N ALA A 903 -16.06 -41.56 -4.16
CA ALA A 903 -15.17 -40.71 -3.39
C ALA A 903 -14.23 -41.51 -2.48
N LYS A 904 -12.98 -41.03 -2.31
CA LYS A 904 -11.87 -41.78 -1.65
C LYS A 904 -11.37 -41.14 -0.37
N ALA A 905 -10.86 -41.97 0.55
CA ALA A 905 -10.23 -41.55 1.80
C ALA A 905 -8.92 -42.29 2.12
N ASP A 906 -8.27 -42.84 1.09
CA ASP A 906 -7.14 -43.79 1.18
C ASP A 906 -5.95 -43.28 2.01
N LEU A 907 -5.77 -41.95 2.08
CA LEU A 907 -4.67 -41.28 2.79
C LEU A 907 -5.14 -40.46 4.00
N ALA A 908 -6.44 -40.42 4.29
CA ALA A 908 -6.99 -39.57 5.34
C ALA A 908 -6.98 -40.27 6.70
N THR A 909 -6.84 -39.47 7.76
CA THR A 909 -7.12 -39.90 9.13
C THR A 909 -8.50 -39.42 9.54
N ILE A 910 -9.41 -40.35 9.84
CA ILE A 910 -10.77 -40.05 10.28
C ILE A 910 -10.88 -40.40 11.77
N ILE A 911 -11.24 -39.39 12.57
CA ILE A 911 -11.41 -39.48 14.02
C ILE A 911 -12.89 -39.31 14.34
N THR A 912 -13.58 -40.35 14.82
CA THR A 912 -15.00 -40.26 15.20
C THR A 912 -15.16 -40.21 16.72
N GLN A 913 -16.14 -39.43 17.19
CA GLN A 913 -16.53 -39.37 18.59
C GLN A 913 -17.93 -39.97 18.82
N GLN A 914 -18.40 -39.97 20.06
CA GLN A 914 -19.73 -40.47 20.41
C GLN A 914 -20.82 -39.80 19.55
N ASP A 915 -21.78 -40.59 19.07
CA ASP A 915 -22.90 -40.15 18.22
C ASP A 915 -22.52 -39.57 16.83
N ALA A 916 -21.23 -39.54 16.49
CA ALA A 916 -20.77 -39.18 15.15
C ALA A 916 -21.20 -40.22 14.12
N VAL A 917 -21.47 -39.79 12.88
CA VAL A 917 -21.86 -40.68 11.79
C VAL A 917 -20.90 -40.55 10.62
N LEU A 918 -20.28 -41.66 10.22
CA LEU A 918 -19.57 -41.82 8.96
C LEU A 918 -20.43 -42.66 8.01
N ASN A 919 -20.92 -42.05 6.93
CA ASN A 919 -21.80 -42.70 5.97
C ASN A 919 -21.05 -43.08 4.68
N LEU A 920 -20.94 -44.39 4.42
CA LEU A 920 -20.27 -44.96 3.23
C LEU A 920 -21.24 -45.65 2.27
N LEU A 921 -22.56 -45.56 2.53
CA LEU A 921 -23.59 -46.26 1.76
C LEU A 921 -23.62 -45.79 0.29
N GLY A 922 -23.17 -44.57 0.01
CA GLY A 922 -23.09 -44.02 -1.34
C GLY A 922 -22.01 -44.64 -2.24
N ASN A 923 -21.10 -45.44 -1.70
CA ASN A 923 -19.98 -46.07 -2.44
C ASN A 923 -20.19 -47.54 -2.78
N GLN A 924 -21.37 -48.10 -2.46
CA GLN A 924 -21.66 -49.53 -2.65
C GLN A 924 -21.49 -50.05 -4.10
N PHE A 925 -21.75 -49.21 -5.10
CA PHE A 925 -21.59 -49.57 -6.52
C PHE A 925 -20.21 -49.22 -7.10
N TYR A 926 -19.28 -48.69 -6.28
CA TYR A 926 -18.01 -48.12 -6.72
C TYR A 926 -16.78 -48.85 -6.13
N GLY A 927 -16.94 -50.10 -5.72
CA GLY A 927 -15.85 -50.92 -5.18
C GLY A 927 -15.55 -50.70 -3.69
N GLY A 928 -16.45 -50.01 -2.97
CA GLY A 928 -16.30 -49.74 -1.54
C GLY A 928 -15.51 -48.47 -1.23
N THR A 929 -15.06 -48.34 0.01
CA THR A 929 -14.28 -47.20 0.50
C THR A 929 -13.00 -47.68 1.17
N SER A 930 -11.86 -47.06 0.86
CA SER A 930 -10.64 -47.24 1.64
C SER A 930 -10.39 -46.01 2.51
N ILE A 931 -10.01 -46.24 3.77
CA ILE A 931 -9.69 -45.22 4.76
C ILE A 931 -8.24 -45.44 5.23
N GLY A 932 -7.44 -44.38 5.19
CA GLY A 932 -6.05 -44.40 5.62
C GLY A 932 -5.88 -44.82 7.07
N SER A 933 -6.54 -44.11 7.99
CA SER A 933 -6.64 -44.47 9.42
C SER A 933 -8.04 -44.15 9.95
N LEU A 934 -8.66 -45.10 10.65
CA LEU A 934 -9.95 -44.94 11.32
C LEU A 934 -9.73 -45.13 12.82
N VAL A 935 -9.94 -44.06 13.59
CA VAL A 935 -9.79 -44.07 15.05
C VAL A 935 -10.95 -43.32 15.69
N GLY A 936 -11.18 -43.53 16.98
CA GLY A 936 -12.24 -42.81 17.66
C GLY A 936 -12.72 -43.46 18.95
N THR A 937 -13.31 -42.64 19.82
CA THR A 937 -13.89 -43.09 21.10
C THR A 937 -15.34 -43.54 20.97
N GLY A 938 -15.89 -43.58 19.75
CA GLY A 938 -17.28 -43.92 19.48
C GLY A 938 -17.73 -43.53 18.06
N GLY A 939 -19.05 -43.57 17.84
CA GLY A 939 -19.67 -43.22 16.56
C GLY A 939 -20.14 -44.44 15.77
N THR A 940 -20.83 -44.19 14.66
CA THR A 940 -21.38 -45.22 13.77
C THR A 940 -20.80 -45.06 12.38
N VAL A 941 -20.24 -46.14 11.83
CA VAL A 941 -19.88 -46.24 10.40
C VAL A 941 -20.94 -47.08 9.70
N LEU A 942 -21.62 -46.49 8.72
CA LEU A 942 -22.63 -47.16 7.91
C LEU A 942 -21.97 -47.67 6.62
N MET A 943 -21.93 -48.99 6.41
CA MET A 943 -21.28 -49.63 5.25
C MET A 943 -22.16 -50.72 4.62
N GLN A 944 -22.08 -50.91 3.30
CA GLN A 944 -22.94 -51.83 2.52
C GLN A 944 -22.18 -52.64 1.45
N SER A 945 -20.85 -52.54 1.38
CA SER A 945 -20.05 -53.31 0.42
C SER A 945 -18.71 -53.71 1.03
N HIS A 946 -17.68 -52.91 0.84
CA HIS A 946 -16.32 -53.21 1.26
C HIS A 946 -15.68 -51.98 1.90
N LEU A 947 -15.12 -52.15 3.09
CA LEU A 947 -14.36 -51.14 3.80
C LEU A 947 -12.92 -51.62 4.00
N ASN A 948 -11.95 -50.93 3.39
CA ASN A 948 -10.53 -51.13 3.70
C ASN A 948 -10.09 -50.12 4.77
N VAL A 949 -9.39 -50.57 5.81
CA VAL A 949 -8.84 -49.70 6.86
C VAL A 949 -7.37 -49.99 7.09
N GLY A 950 -6.57 -48.94 7.24
CA GLY A 950 -5.16 -49.03 7.66
C GLY A 950 -4.17 -48.73 6.54
N GLY A 951 -4.59 -48.06 5.46
CA GLY A 951 -3.71 -47.68 4.36
C GLY A 951 -2.48 -46.85 4.79
N LEU A 952 -2.56 -46.13 5.91
CA LEU A 952 -1.43 -45.38 6.48
C LEU A 952 -0.48 -46.23 7.35
N GLY A 953 -0.85 -47.47 7.67
CA GLY A 953 -0.04 -48.36 8.52
C GLY A 953 0.11 -47.87 9.97
N LEU A 954 -0.78 -47.00 10.44
CA LEU A 954 -0.77 -46.48 11.81
C LEU A 954 -1.52 -47.43 12.77
N ASP A 955 -1.11 -47.41 14.04
CA ASP A 955 -1.86 -48.04 15.12
C ASP A 955 -3.05 -47.15 15.53
N GLY A 956 -4.18 -47.77 15.88
CA GLY A 956 -5.37 -47.02 16.23
C GLY A 956 -6.46 -47.85 16.89
N THR A 957 -7.24 -47.21 17.77
CA THR A 957 -8.44 -47.77 18.39
C THR A 957 -9.68 -47.10 17.84
N PHE A 958 -10.66 -47.91 17.44
CA PHE A 958 -12.00 -47.51 17.09
C PHE A 958 -13.01 -48.21 18.02
N ASP A 959 -13.54 -47.44 18.97
CA ASP A 959 -14.54 -47.91 19.95
C ASP A 959 -15.99 -47.74 19.45
N GLY A 960 -16.16 -47.24 18.22
CA GLY A 960 -17.46 -47.11 17.57
C GLY A 960 -17.99 -48.43 17.00
N GLN A 961 -19.09 -48.33 16.26
CA GLN A 961 -19.76 -49.48 15.65
C GLN A 961 -19.65 -49.42 14.13
N LEU A 962 -19.20 -50.52 13.52
CA LEU A 962 -19.37 -50.77 12.09
C LEU A 962 -20.71 -51.50 11.88
N ILE A 963 -21.60 -50.91 11.08
CA ILE A 963 -22.97 -51.41 10.87
C ILE A 963 -23.25 -51.54 9.39
N ASP A 964 -23.86 -52.66 9.02
CA ASP A 964 -24.61 -52.80 7.77
C ASP A 964 -26.10 -52.53 8.01
N PRO A 965 -26.63 -51.37 7.57
CA PRO A 965 -28.02 -51.04 7.79
C PRO A 965 -29.00 -51.77 6.85
N ASN A 966 -28.53 -52.50 5.83
CA ASN A 966 -29.39 -53.26 4.91
C ASN A 966 -28.77 -54.63 4.54
N PRO A 967 -28.80 -55.61 5.46
CA PRO A 967 -28.17 -56.92 5.27
C PRO A 967 -28.85 -57.80 4.20
N ALA A 968 -29.88 -57.31 3.51
CA ALA A 968 -30.65 -58.11 2.54
C ALA A 968 -30.08 -58.08 1.11
N ASP A 969 -29.21 -57.12 0.77
CA ASP A 969 -28.77 -56.87 -0.62
C ASP A 969 -27.31 -57.28 -0.88
N THR A 970 -26.37 -56.92 0.01
CA THR A 970 -24.97 -57.36 0.00
C THR A 970 -24.38 -57.12 1.39
N ASP A 971 -23.82 -58.14 2.02
CA ASP A 971 -23.26 -57.99 3.37
C ASP A 971 -22.03 -57.07 3.36
N GLY A 972 -22.02 -56.07 4.25
CA GLY A 972 -20.85 -55.23 4.49
C GLY A 972 -19.64 -56.04 4.96
N THR A 973 -18.50 -55.88 4.29
CA THR A 973 -17.22 -56.54 4.62
C THR A 973 -16.16 -55.54 5.09
N LEU A 974 -15.28 -55.97 5.99
CA LEU A 974 -14.11 -55.20 6.45
C LEU A 974 -12.82 -55.89 5.99
N THR A 975 -11.85 -55.14 5.49
CA THR A 975 -10.47 -55.62 5.27
C THR A 975 -9.47 -54.73 5.97
N LYS A 976 -8.69 -55.33 6.88
CA LYS A 976 -7.56 -54.68 7.55
C LYS A 976 -6.31 -54.80 6.69
N ILE A 977 -5.79 -53.66 6.26
CA ILE A 977 -4.56 -53.52 5.46
C ILE A 977 -3.49 -52.73 6.22
N GLY A 978 -2.27 -52.66 5.67
CA GLY A 978 -1.14 -51.95 6.26
C GLY A 978 -0.55 -52.60 7.52
N GLY A 979 0.68 -52.23 7.87
CA GLY A 979 1.46 -52.90 8.93
C GLY A 979 1.03 -52.61 10.37
N GLY A 980 0.25 -51.56 10.62
CA GLY A 980 -0.19 -51.16 11.97
C GLY A 980 -1.28 -52.06 12.57
N THR A 981 -1.66 -51.75 13.81
CA THR A 981 -2.68 -52.44 14.60
C THR A 981 -3.99 -51.66 14.60
N LEU A 982 -5.08 -52.30 14.16
CA LEU A 982 -6.45 -51.78 14.34
C LEU A 982 -7.10 -52.49 15.53
N ILE A 983 -7.54 -51.74 16.54
CA ILE A 983 -8.32 -52.26 17.66
C ILE A 983 -9.79 -51.89 17.44
N LEU A 984 -10.65 -52.91 17.33
CA LEU A 984 -12.11 -52.73 17.32
C LEU A 984 -12.64 -52.96 18.74
N GLY A 985 -12.95 -51.87 19.44
CA GLY A 985 -13.44 -51.91 20.81
C GLY A 985 -14.97 -51.92 20.95
N GLY A 986 -15.69 -51.47 19.92
CA GLY A 986 -17.16 -51.42 19.94
C GLY A 986 -17.85 -52.70 19.43
N ALA A 987 -19.19 -52.71 19.51
CA ALA A 987 -20.01 -53.80 19.02
C ALA A 987 -20.32 -53.62 17.52
N ASN A 988 -19.66 -54.40 16.67
CA ASN A 988 -19.79 -54.34 15.21
C ASN A 988 -20.79 -55.39 14.71
N THR A 989 -21.79 -54.96 13.95
CA THR A 989 -22.96 -55.79 13.63
C THR A 989 -23.12 -56.11 12.16
N TYR A 990 -22.09 -55.87 11.34
CA TYR A 990 -22.07 -56.32 9.95
C TYR A 990 -21.94 -57.84 9.86
N ASP A 991 -22.61 -58.44 8.89
CA ASP A 991 -22.70 -59.90 8.71
C ASP A 991 -21.60 -60.45 7.78
N GLY A 992 -20.97 -59.59 6.98
CA GLY A 992 -19.94 -59.99 6.01
C GLY A 992 -18.61 -60.37 6.65
N VAL A 993 -17.80 -61.12 5.90
CA VAL A 993 -16.50 -61.62 6.37
C VAL A 993 -15.50 -60.47 6.57
N THR A 994 -14.78 -60.52 7.69
CA THR A 994 -13.62 -59.67 8.00
C THR A 994 -12.34 -60.30 7.46
N THR A 995 -11.60 -59.64 6.59
CA THR A 995 -10.30 -60.12 6.12
C THR A 995 -9.16 -59.36 6.81
N VAL A 996 -8.28 -60.06 7.52
CA VAL A 996 -7.03 -59.50 8.03
C VAL A 996 -5.94 -59.78 7.01
N ALA A 997 -5.67 -58.80 6.15
CA ALA A 997 -4.74 -58.96 5.04
C ALA A 997 -3.29 -58.64 5.41
N GLN A 998 -3.09 -57.63 6.27
CA GLN A 998 -1.77 -57.20 6.76
C GLN A 998 -1.87 -56.60 8.17
N GLY A 999 -0.75 -56.64 8.91
CA GLY A 999 -0.65 -56.09 10.25
C GLY A 999 -1.51 -56.86 11.25
N THR A 1000 -2.03 -56.16 12.26
CA THR A 1000 -2.80 -56.77 13.35
C THR A 1000 -4.22 -56.20 13.42
N LEU A 1001 -5.20 -57.08 13.60
CA LEU A 1001 -6.57 -56.72 14.00
C LEU A 1001 -6.84 -57.28 15.40
N ASN A 1002 -7.09 -56.42 16.38
CA ASN A 1002 -7.51 -56.83 17.73
C ASN A 1002 -9.00 -56.57 17.90
N VAL A 1003 -9.78 -57.63 18.12
CA VAL A 1003 -11.21 -57.56 18.40
C VAL A 1003 -11.40 -57.57 19.91
N ASN A 1004 -11.57 -56.39 20.52
CA ASN A 1004 -11.84 -56.25 21.96
C ASN A 1004 -13.33 -56.07 22.26
N GLY A 1005 -14.11 -55.61 21.27
CA GLY A 1005 -15.57 -55.58 21.30
C GLY A 1005 -16.18 -56.84 20.69
N SER A 1006 -17.08 -56.68 19.72
CA SER A 1006 -17.64 -57.82 18.99
C SER A 1006 -17.69 -57.61 17.47
N ILE A 1007 -17.68 -58.70 16.72
CA ILE A 1007 -17.99 -58.76 15.28
C ILE A 1007 -19.04 -59.85 15.07
N ARG A 1008 -20.11 -59.54 14.32
CA ARG A 1008 -21.16 -60.51 14.00
C ARG A 1008 -20.77 -61.46 12.86
N GLY A 1009 -20.18 -60.95 11.78
CA GLY A 1009 -19.62 -61.76 10.69
C GLY A 1009 -18.39 -62.59 11.09
N GLY A 1010 -17.98 -63.52 10.21
CA GLY A 1010 -16.78 -64.33 10.39
C GLY A 1010 -15.47 -63.60 10.07
N ALA A 1011 -14.32 -64.26 10.23
CA ALA A 1011 -13.02 -63.68 9.91
C ALA A 1011 -12.10 -64.62 9.13
N VAL A 1012 -11.25 -64.06 8.26
CA VAL A 1012 -10.19 -64.75 7.53
C VAL A 1012 -8.86 -64.04 7.77
N VAL A 1013 -7.83 -64.78 8.16
CA VAL A 1013 -6.48 -64.25 8.41
C VAL A 1013 -5.53 -64.73 7.32
N LEU A 1014 -4.94 -63.79 6.57
CA LEU A 1014 -3.98 -64.11 5.51
C LEU A 1014 -2.57 -64.33 6.08
N GLY A 1015 -1.69 -64.91 5.27
CA GLY A 1015 -0.29 -65.15 5.63
C GLY A 1015 0.45 -63.87 6.03
N GLY A 1016 1.09 -63.88 7.20
CA GLY A 1016 1.83 -62.75 7.77
C GLY A 1016 0.96 -61.70 8.51
N ALA A 1017 -0.36 -61.89 8.58
CA ALA A 1017 -1.26 -61.05 9.36
C ALA A 1017 -1.64 -61.71 10.70
N THR A 1018 -2.04 -60.89 11.68
CA THR A 1018 -2.41 -61.33 13.03
C THR A 1018 -3.83 -60.93 13.40
N LEU A 1019 -4.63 -61.88 13.87
CA LEU A 1019 -5.92 -61.64 14.52
C LEU A 1019 -5.79 -61.92 16.02
N GLY A 1020 -6.25 -60.99 16.86
CA GLY A 1020 -6.22 -61.12 18.32
C GLY A 1020 -7.34 -60.36 19.03
N GLY A 1021 -7.14 -60.04 20.30
CA GLY A 1021 -8.07 -59.26 21.13
C GLY A 1021 -8.85 -60.08 22.16
N THR A 1022 -9.65 -59.39 22.98
CA THR A 1022 -10.35 -59.98 24.16
C THR A 1022 -11.87 -60.15 23.97
N GLY A 1023 -12.36 -59.99 22.76
CA GLY A 1023 -13.77 -59.83 22.43
C GLY A 1023 -14.47 -61.11 21.96
N SER A 1024 -15.46 -60.93 21.08
CA SER A 1024 -16.19 -62.05 20.44
C SER A 1024 -16.36 -61.89 18.93
N ILE A 1025 -16.23 -63.00 18.19
CA ILE A 1025 -16.53 -63.10 16.75
C ILE A 1025 -17.63 -64.15 16.59
N GLU A 1026 -18.85 -63.73 16.21
CA GLU A 1026 -20.02 -64.62 16.15
C GLU A 1026 -20.07 -65.50 14.89
N GLY A 1027 -19.22 -65.23 13.89
CA GLY A 1027 -19.02 -66.09 12.73
C GLY A 1027 -17.74 -66.92 12.81
N GLY A 1028 -17.60 -67.89 11.90
CA GLY A 1028 -16.42 -68.75 11.82
C GLY A 1028 -15.14 -67.99 11.47
N VAL A 1029 -14.03 -68.42 12.08
CA VAL A 1029 -12.67 -67.89 11.85
C VAL A 1029 -11.82 -68.91 11.11
N ASN A 1030 -11.21 -68.50 10.00
CA ASN A 1030 -10.29 -69.31 9.20
C ASN A 1030 -8.91 -68.64 9.13
N VAL A 1031 -7.91 -69.29 9.71
CA VAL A 1031 -6.52 -68.82 9.72
C VAL A 1031 -5.77 -69.58 8.64
N LEU A 1032 -5.44 -68.88 7.54
CA LEU A 1032 -4.78 -69.49 6.40
C LEU A 1032 -3.30 -69.78 6.68
N THR A 1033 -2.66 -70.53 5.79
CA THR A 1033 -1.20 -70.79 5.82
C THR A 1033 -0.40 -69.51 6.05
N GLY A 1034 0.44 -69.52 7.10
CA GLY A 1034 1.26 -68.40 7.54
C GLY A 1034 0.54 -67.30 8.32
N GLY A 1035 -0.78 -67.39 8.53
CA GLY A 1035 -1.56 -66.45 9.34
C GLY A 1035 -1.39 -66.74 10.84
N ILE A 1036 -1.56 -65.72 11.68
CA ILE A 1036 -1.34 -65.80 13.13
C ILE A 1036 -2.65 -65.50 13.88
N PHE A 1037 -3.00 -66.35 14.82
CA PHE A 1037 -4.09 -66.13 15.77
C PHE A 1037 -3.53 -66.00 17.19
N SER A 1038 -3.71 -64.83 17.82
CA SER A 1038 -3.09 -64.47 19.10
C SER A 1038 -4.16 -63.89 20.02
N PRO A 1039 -4.94 -64.72 20.76
CA PRO A 1039 -5.93 -64.24 21.71
C PRO A 1039 -5.38 -63.18 22.67
N GLY A 1040 -6.28 -62.28 23.09
CA GLY A 1040 -5.98 -61.21 24.02
C GLY A 1040 -5.29 -59.99 23.40
N THR A 1041 -5.10 -58.98 24.24
CA THR A 1041 -3.97 -58.04 24.11
C THR A 1041 -2.77 -58.54 24.92
N SER A 1042 -2.75 -59.86 25.19
CA SER A 1042 -1.70 -60.60 25.89
C SER A 1042 -1.54 -60.34 27.40
N PRO A 1043 -2.10 -61.17 28.33
CA PRO A 1043 -3.07 -62.26 28.10
C PRO A 1043 -4.54 -61.80 28.01
N GLY A 1044 -5.39 -62.61 27.38
CA GLY A 1044 -6.84 -62.44 27.37
C GLY A 1044 -7.64 -63.60 26.76
N VAL A 1045 -8.97 -63.46 26.80
CA VAL A 1045 -9.90 -64.48 26.27
C VAL A 1045 -10.53 -63.96 24.99
N LEU A 1046 -10.42 -64.70 23.88
CA LEU A 1046 -11.12 -64.40 22.63
C LEU A 1046 -12.18 -65.48 22.37
N THR A 1047 -13.42 -65.07 22.17
CA THR A 1047 -14.53 -65.98 21.85
C THR A 1047 -14.81 -66.00 20.35
N VAL A 1048 -14.96 -67.17 19.76
CA VAL A 1048 -15.27 -67.38 18.34
C VAL A 1048 -16.36 -68.43 18.19
N ASP A 1049 -17.10 -68.38 17.08
CA ASP A 1049 -18.09 -69.41 16.76
C ASP A 1049 -17.41 -70.74 16.40
N SER A 1050 -16.79 -70.82 15.24
CA SER A 1050 -15.90 -71.92 14.84
C SER A 1050 -14.49 -71.41 14.55
N LEU A 1051 -13.48 -72.29 14.68
CA LEU A 1051 -12.08 -71.96 14.38
C LEU A 1051 -11.43 -73.04 13.52
N THR A 1052 -10.87 -72.65 12.39
CA THR A 1052 -10.05 -73.50 11.51
C THR A 1052 -8.64 -72.93 11.40
N LEU A 1053 -7.66 -73.72 11.83
CA LEU A 1053 -6.22 -73.46 11.65
C LEU A 1053 -5.70 -74.33 10.49
N GLN A 1054 -5.22 -73.71 9.41
CA GLN A 1054 -4.66 -74.44 8.26
C GLN A 1054 -3.24 -74.96 8.51
N SER A 1055 -2.69 -75.74 7.58
CA SER A 1055 -1.28 -76.11 7.64
C SER A 1055 -0.40 -74.85 7.60
N ASP A 1056 0.63 -74.84 8.44
CA ASP A 1056 1.58 -73.73 8.66
C ASP A 1056 0.95 -72.41 9.14
N SER A 1057 -0.28 -72.40 9.66
CA SER A 1057 -0.76 -71.27 10.48
C SER A 1057 -0.13 -71.31 11.89
N GLU A 1058 -0.16 -70.19 12.60
CA GLU A 1058 0.35 -70.10 13.97
C GLU A 1058 -0.78 -69.71 14.94
N VAL A 1059 -0.87 -70.38 16.08
CA VAL A 1059 -1.66 -69.90 17.22
C VAL A 1059 -0.74 -69.63 18.42
N ARG A 1060 -0.84 -68.43 18.99
CA ARG A 1060 0.02 -67.97 20.09
C ARG A 1060 -0.75 -67.92 21.40
N PHE A 1061 -0.13 -68.40 22.48
CA PHE A 1061 -0.67 -68.29 23.83
C PHE A 1061 0.40 -67.81 24.79
N GLU A 1062 0.06 -66.83 25.61
CA GLU A 1062 0.82 -66.40 26.77
C GLU A 1062 0.30 -67.06 28.05
N LEU A 1063 1.19 -67.74 28.77
CA LEU A 1063 0.87 -68.44 30.02
C LEU A 1063 1.52 -67.74 31.21
N GLY A 1064 0.76 -67.67 32.29
CA GLY A 1064 1.13 -66.98 33.53
C GLY A 1064 0.10 -67.22 34.63
N THR A 1065 0.08 -66.33 35.63
CA THR A 1065 -1.00 -66.32 36.64
C THR A 1065 -2.37 -65.97 36.04
N LEU A 1066 -2.36 -65.21 34.94
CA LEU A 1066 -3.41 -65.14 33.94
C LEU A 1066 -2.84 -65.73 32.66
N SER A 1067 -3.67 -66.43 31.90
CA SER A 1067 -3.25 -67.07 30.64
C SER A 1067 -4.26 -66.75 29.55
N ASP A 1068 -3.79 -66.78 28.32
CA ASP A 1068 -4.65 -66.70 27.14
C ASP A 1068 -5.62 -67.87 27.07
N GLN A 1069 -6.80 -67.59 26.52
CA GLN A 1069 -7.80 -68.61 26.23
C GLN A 1069 -8.55 -68.30 24.94
N ILE A 1070 -8.89 -69.35 24.20
CA ILE A 1070 -9.83 -69.28 23.08
C ILE A 1070 -11.09 -70.04 23.47
N VAL A 1071 -12.25 -69.37 23.36
CA VAL A 1071 -13.56 -70.02 23.55
C VAL A 1071 -14.15 -70.28 22.17
N VAL A 1072 -14.51 -71.53 21.87
CA VAL A 1072 -15.07 -71.95 20.57
C VAL A 1072 -16.44 -72.59 20.79
N HIS A 1073 -17.48 -72.07 20.15
CA HIS A 1073 -18.85 -72.55 20.36
C HIS A 1073 -19.24 -73.75 19.49
N GLU A 1074 -18.77 -73.79 18.24
CA GLU A 1074 -19.09 -74.79 17.22
C GLU A 1074 -17.81 -75.56 16.83
N ASP A 1075 -17.48 -75.76 15.56
CA ASP A 1075 -16.36 -76.63 15.17
C ASP A 1075 -14.96 -76.05 15.47
N LEU A 1076 -14.05 -76.90 15.99
CA LEU A 1076 -12.62 -76.62 16.14
C LEU A 1076 -11.77 -77.56 15.27
N THR A 1077 -11.08 -77.00 14.27
CA THR A 1077 -10.13 -77.72 13.41
C THR A 1077 -8.72 -77.21 13.65
N LEU A 1078 -7.84 -78.12 14.07
CA LEU A 1078 -6.45 -77.84 14.43
C LEU A 1078 -5.49 -78.23 13.31
N GLY A 1079 -4.58 -77.32 13.02
CA GLY A 1079 -3.45 -77.46 12.11
C GLY A 1079 -2.35 -76.47 12.52
N GLY A 1080 -1.25 -76.45 11.77
CA GLY A 1080 -0.16 -75.50 12.00
C GLY A 1080 0.55 -75.70 13.34
N SER A 1081 1.13 -74.63 13.89
CA SER A 1081 1.96 -74.65 15.09
C SER A 1081 1.30 -73.94 16.27
N LEU A 1082 1.40 -74.55 17.46
CA LEU A 1082 1.09 -73.90 18.74
C LEU A 1082 2.37 -73.25 19.28
N VAL A 1083 2.34 -71.95 19.56
CA VAL A 1083 3.49 -71.21 20.09
C VAL A 1083 3.14 -70.69 21.48
N LEU A 1084 3.97 -71.04 22.45
CA LEU A 1084 3.78 -70.66 23.85
C LEU A 1084 4.81 -69.62 24.27
N SER A 1085 4.37 -68.61 25.02
CA SER A 1085 5.25 -67.70 25.75
C SER A 1085 4.91 -67.73 27.24
N PHE A 1086 5.92 -67.67 28.12
CA PHE A 1086 5.71 -67.62 29.57
C PHE A 1086 5.97 -66.20 30.07
N LEU A 1087 4.97 -65.60 30.71
CA LEU A 1087 5.05 -64.21 31.15
C LEU A 1087 5.76 -64.06 32.49
N ASP A 1088 6.48 -62.96 32.69
CA ASP A 1088 7.08 -62.57 33.97
C ASP A 1088 7.94 -63.65 34.65
N GLY A 1089 8.61 -64.50 33.87
CA GLY A 1089 9.42 -65.61 34.38
C GLY A 1089 8.59 -66.75 34.95
N PHE A 1090 7.32 -66.86 34.54
CA PHE A 1090 6.43 -67.94 34.90
C PHE A 1090 7.04 -69.30 34.54
N VAL A 1091 7.03 -70.20 35.51
CA VAL A 1091 7.45 -71.59 35.35
C VAL A 1091 6.27 -72.44 35.82
N PRO A 1092 5.61 -73.18 34.91
CA PRO A 1092 4.55 -74.11 35.29
C PRO A 1092 5.01 -75.08 36.38
N LEU A 1093 4.19 -75.30 37.40
CA LEU A 1093 4.43 -76.35 38.38
C LEU A 1093 4.11 -77.72 37.76
N MET A 1094 4.83 -78.75 38.21
CA MET A 1094 4.55 -80.13 37.77
C MET A 1094 3.08 -80.51 38.04
N GLY A 1095 2.40 -81.02 37.01
CA GLY A 1095 0.98 -81.35 37.08
C GLY A 1095 0.01 -80.16 37.01
N GLU A 1096 0.51 -78.93 36.88
CA GLU A 1096 -0.32 -77.76 36.57
C GLU A 1096 -0.84 -77.86 35.15
N SER A 1097 -2.11 -77.53 34.95
CA SER A 1097 -2.80 -77.60 33.66
C SER A 1097 -3.37 -76.25 33.25
N PHE A 1098 -3.09 -75.81 32.02
CA PHE A 1098 -3.63 -74.57 31.46
C PHE A 1098 -4.67 -74.90 30.40
N THR A 1099 -5.85 -74.29 30.50
CA THR A 1099 -6.87 -74.40 29.46
C THR A 1099 -6.56 -73.43 28.33
N LEU A 1100 -6.15 -73.96 27.18
CA LEU A 1100 -5.90 -73.18 25.96
C LEU A 1100 -7.20 -72.95 25.19
N PHE A 1101 -8.00 -74.00 25.02
CA PHE A 1101 -9.29 -73.94 24.34
C PHE A 1101 -10.41 -74.43 25.25
N SER A 1102 -11.58 -73.80 25.19
CA SER A 1102 -12.79 -74.25 25.88
C SER A 1102 -14.05 -74.03 25.04
N GLY A 1103 -15.14 -74.73 25.33
CA GLY A 1103 -16.46 -74.46 24.73
C GLY A 1103 -17.22 -75.73 24.35
N SER A 1104 -18.13 -75.63 23.38
CA SER A 1104 -19.08 -76.70 23.01
C SER A 1104 -18.67 -77.54 21.79
N PHE A 1105 -17.44 -77.37 21.29
CA PHE A 1105 -16.89 -78.00 20.08
C PHE A 1105 -16.68 -79.54 20.14
N GLY A 1106 -16.93 -80.19 21.27
CA GLY A 1106 -16.69 -81.63 21.44
C GLY A 1106 -15.21 -82.00 21.31
N THR A 1107 -14.90 -83.01 20.49
CA THR A 1107 -13.50 -83.41 20.19
C THR A 1107 -12.99 -82.65 18.96
N PRO A 1108 -11.83 -81.97 19.02
CA PRO A 1108 -11.29 -81.23 17.89
C PRO A 1108 -10.93 -82.14 16.71
N THR A 1109 -11.04 -81.63 15.49
CA THR A 1109 -10.58 -82.32 14.28
C THR A 1109 -9.13 -81.94 13.98
N GLY A 1110 -8.22 -82.92 13.91
CA GLY A 1110 -6.79 -82.68 13.70
C GLY A 1110 -5.98 -82.48 14.99
N GLN A 1111 -4.69 -82.19 14.86
CA GLN A 1111 -3.75 -81.91 15.95
C GLN A 1111 -2.74 -80.86 15.48
N PHE A 1112 -2.08 -80.16 16.41
CA PHE A 1112 -0.96 -79.29 16.05
C PHE A 1112 0.17 -80.10 15.41
N ALA A 1113 0.73 -79.57 14.32
CA ALA A 1113 1.88 -80.17 13.65
C ALA A 1113 3.18 -79.96 14.44
N GLU A 1114 3.25 -78.86 15.20
CA GLU A 1114 4.41 -78.50 16.02
C GLU A 1114 3.94 -77.73 17.27
N ILE A 1115 4.66 -77.93 18.38
CA ILE A 1115 4.50 -77.15 19.62
C ILE A 1115 5.84 -76.46 19.88
N VAL A 1116 5.85 -75.13 19.85
CA VAL A 1116 7.03 -74.30 20.06
C VAL A 1116 7.00 -73.75 21.49
N LEU A 1117 8.03 -74.09 22.26
CA LEU A 1117 8.19 -73.66 23.65
C LEU A 1117 9.17 -72.47 23.77
N PRO A 1118 9.05 -71.64 24.83
CA PRO A 1118 10.05 -70.62 25.14
C PRO A 1118 11.44 -71.24 25.34
N GLN A 1119 12.49 -70.51 24.95
CA GLN A 1119 13.87 -70.95 25.19
C GLN A 1119 14.14 -71.12 26.69
N GLY A 1120 14.70 -72.27 27.08
CA GLY A 1120 15.06 -72.58 28.47
C GLY A 1120 14.02 -73.38 29.27
N VAL A 1121 12.88 -73.74 28.67
CA VAL A 1121 11.90 -74.64 29.30
C VAL A 1121 12.38 -76.09 29.18
N GLN A 1122 12.72 -76.72 30.31
CA GLN A 1122 13.17 -78.13 30.39
C GLN A 1122 12.04 -79.13 30.71
N GLN A 1123 10.79 -78.67 30.79
CA GLN A 1123 9.63 -79.52 31.07
C GLN A 1123 9.05 -80.06 29.77
N THR A 1124 8.66 -81.34 29.73
CA THR A 1124 7.85 -81.89 28.63
C THR A 1124 6.42 -81.43 28.84
N LEU A 1125 5.82 -80.76 27.87
CA LEU A 1125 4.41 -80.37 27.93
C LEU A 1125 3.59 -81.34 27.07
N ASP A 1126 2.52 -81.88 27.64
CA ASP A 1126 1.57 -82.73 26.89
C ASP A 1126 0.25 -81.98 26.69
N ILE A 1127 -0.37 -82.21 25.54
CA ILE A 1127 -1.65 -81.59 25.16
C ILE A 1127 -2.73 -82.65 25.23
N ASN A 1128 -3.69 -82.44 26.13
CA ASN A 1128 -4.88 -83.24 26.20
C ASN A 1128 -6.01 -82.61 25.37
N TYR A 1129 -6.55 -83.36 24.41
CA TYR A 1129 -7.60 -82.92 23.47
C TYR A 1129 -9.01 -83.41 23.87
N ALA A 1130 -9.34 -83.41 25.17
CA ALA A 1130 -10.57 -84.01 25.70
C ALA A 1130 -11.83 -83.14 25.49
N ASP A 1131 -13.01 -83.76 25.59
CA ASP A 1131 -14.35 -83.21 25.31
C ASP A 1131 -14.59 -81.75 25.76
N GLY A 1132 -14.36 -80.78 24.86
CA GLY A 1132 -14.60 -79.35 25.08
C GLY A 1132 -13.48 -78.59 25.82
N LEU A 1133 -12.31 -79.19 26.02
CA LEU A 1133 -11.16 -78.59 26.69
C LEU A 1133 -9.84 -79.06 26.06
N ILE A 1134 -8.98 -78.12 25.66
CA ILE A 1134 -7.58 -78.45 25.34
C ILE A 1134 -6.71 -77.95 26.47
N THR A 1135 -6.11 -78.87 27.24
CA THR A 1135 -5.22 -78.52 28.35
C THR A 1135 -3.77 -78.85 28.09
N LEU A 1136 -2.89 -77.96 28.54
CA LEU A 1136 -1.45 -78.15 28.54
C LEU A 1136 -0.98 -78.57 29.93
N GLY A 1137 -0.41 -79.76 30.09
CA GLY A 1137 0.08 -80.29 31.36
C GLY A 1137 1.60 -80.38 31.43
N ALA A 1138 2.21 -79.93 32.54
CA ALA A 1138 3.64 -80.09 32.79
C ALA A 1138 4.00 -81.53 33.25
N LEU A 1139 4.74 -82.26 32.42
CA LEU A 1139 5.27 -83.60 32.67
C LEU A 1139 6.79 -83.59 32.90
N SER A 1140 7.32 -84.60 33.60
CA SER A 1140 8.77 -84.80 33.74
C SER A 1140 9.41 -85.19 32.40
N ASN A 1141 10.69 -84.86 32.21
CA ASN A 1141 11.50 -85.49 31.15
C ASN A 1141 11.36 -87.01 31.20
N ALA A 1142 11.37 -87.66 30.03
CA ALA A 1142 11.58 -89.10 29.97
C ALA A 1142 12.95 -89.40 30.62
N SER A 1143 12.93 -90.05 31.79
CA SER A 1143 14.11 -90.56 32.46
C SER A 1143 14.88 -91.48 31.50
N LEU A 1144 16.21 -91.30 31.37
CA LEU A 1144 17.04 -92.30 30.72
C LEU A 1144 16.99 -93.57 31.57
N ILE A 1145 16.57 -94.67 30.98
CA ILE A 1145 16.57 -95.97 31.65
C ILE A 1145 18.02 -96.29 32.03
N GLY A 1146 18.33 -96.37 33.33
CA GLY A 1146 19.69 -96.58 33.84
C GLY A 1146 20.37 -95.37 34.48
N ASP A 1147 19.81 -94.16 34.33
CA ASP A 1147 20.23 -92.93 35.03
C ASP A 1147 19.58 -92.93 36.42
N PHE A 1148 20.38 -93.24 37.44
CA PHE A 1148 19.95 -93.45 38.81
C PHE A 1148 20.25 -92.29 39.76
N ASP A 1149 21.19 -91.39 39.44
CA ASP A 1149 21.34 -90.12 40.18
C ASP A 1149 20.69 -88.91 39.50
N SER A 1150 20.05 -89.10 38.36
CA SER A 1150 19.23 -88.12 37.64
C SER A 1150 20.03 -86.93 37.12
N ASP A 1151 21.30 -87.13 36.73
CA ASP A 1151 22.16 -86.09 36.18
C ASP A 1151 22.21 -86.05 34.63
N LEU A 1152 21.36 -86.88 33.98
CA LEU A 1152 21.11 -86.94 32.54
C LEU A 1152 22.23 -87.57 31.71
N ASP A 1153 23.15 -88.28 32.35
CA ASP A 1153 23.95 -89.32 31.71
C ASP A 1153 23.79 -90.67 32.42
N VAL A 1154 24.29 -91.74 31.79
CA VAL A 1154 24.32 -93.07 32.40
C VAL A 1154 25.78 -93.48 32.50
N ASP A 1155 26.39 -93.23 33.65
CA ASP A 1155 27.83 -93.34 33.84
C ASP A 1155 28.20 -94.19 35.09
N GLY A 1156 29.47 -94.11 35.51
CA GLY A 1156 29.96 -94.91 36.63
C GLY A 1156 29.35 -94.54 37.98
N ASN A 1157 28.78 -93.35 38.10
CA ASN A 1157 28.13 -92.84 39.29
C ASN A 1157 26.74 -93.48 39.47
N ASP A 1158 25.98 -93.67 38.40
CA ASP A 1158 24.73 -94.43 38.42
C ASP A 1158 24.93 -95.88 38.87
N PHE A 1159 26.01 -96.51 38.41
CA PHE A 1159 26.39 -97.84 38.88
C PHE A 1159 26.60 -97.87 40.39
N LEU A 1160 27.23 -96.83 40.94
CA LEU A 1160 27.46 -96.71 42.38
C LEU A 1160 26.16 -96.46 43.14
N ILE A 1161 25.21 -95.72 42.56
CA ILE A 1161 23.87 -95.51 43.12
C ILE A 1161 23.11 -96.84 43.16
N TRP A 1162 23.10 -97.61 42.06
CA TRP A 1162 22.52 -98.95 42.03
C TRP A 1162 23.19 -99.91 43.02
N HIS A 1163 24.52 -99.97 43.04
CA HIS A 1163 25.27 -100.85 43.95
C HIS A 1163 25.10 -100.48 45.43
N ARG A 1164 24.68 -99.25 45.74
CA ARG A 1164 24.32 -98.81 47.10
C ARG A 1164 22.84 -99.01 47.42
N GLY A 1165 22.06 -99.58 46.49
CA GLY A 1165 20.63 -99.82 46.62
C GLY A 1165 19.78 -98.57 46.42
N GLY A 1166 20.30 -97.54 45.75
CA GLY A 1166 19.61 -96.29 45.42
C GLY A 1166 18.90 -96.28 44.08
N SER A 1167 18.89 -97.39 43.33
CA SER A 1167 18.12 -97.53 42.09
C SER A 1167 16.63 -97.84 42.37
N PRO A 1168 15.73 -97.68 41.39
CA PRO A 1168 14.29 -97.92 41.55
C PRO A 1168 13.92 -99.31 42.10
N SER A 1169 14.67 -100.35 41.74
CA SER A 1169 14.63 -101.71 42.29
C SER A 1169 16.01 -102.09 42.88
N PRO A 1170 16.28 -101.77 44.15
CA PRO A 1170 17.60 -101.86 44.77
C PRO A 1170 18.30 -103.21 44.56
N LEU A 1171 19.53 -103.18 44.03
CA LEU A 1171 20.40 -104.34 43.78
C LEU A 1171 19.81 -105.41 42.83
N SER A 1172 18.76 -105.07 42.06
CA SER A 1172 18.13 -106.02 41.16
C SER A 1172 18.97 -106.25 39.90
N PRO A 1173 18.96 -107.48 39.33
CA PRO A 1173 19.55 -107.75 38.02
C PRO A 1173 18.89 -106.98 36.88
N SER A 1174 17.63 -106.54 37.02
CA SER A 1174 16.93 -105.73 36.02
C SER A 1174 17.52 -104.33 35.92
N ASP A 1175 17.70 -103.64 37.05
CA ASP A 1175 18.27 -102.29 37.07
C ASP A 1175 19.75 -102.29 36.66
N LEU A 1176 20.50 -103.34 37.01
CA LEU A 1176 21.86 -103.51 36.51
C LEU A 1176 21.88 -103.64 34.98
N ASN A 1177 20.93 -104.38 34.43
CA ASN A 1177 20.82 -104.59 32.99
C ASN A 1177 20.37 -103.31 32.28
N ASP A 1178 19.50 -102.52 32.90
CA ASP A 1178 19.07 -101.21 32.44
C ASP A 1178 20.23 -100.21 32.41
N TRP A 1179 21.07 -100.16 33.45
CA TRP A 1179 22.33 -99.40 33.45
C TRP A 1179 23.32 -99.91 32.40
N GLN A 1180 23.54 -101.23 32.30
CA GLN A 1180 24.49 -101.82 31.34
C GLN A 1180 24.11 -101.57 29.88
N LEU A 1181 22.82 -101.58 29.56
CA LEU A 1181 22.32 -101.33 28.21
C LEU A 1181 22.44 -99.86 27.80
N ASN A 1182 22.48 -98.95 28.77
CA ASN A 1182 22.49 -97.52 28.53
C ASN A 1182 23.81 -96.85 28.95
N PHE A 1183 24.77 -97.59 29.51
CA PHE A 1183 26.06 -97.05 29.97
C PHE A 1183 26.84 -96.37 28.84
N GLY A 1184 27.18 -95.10 29.07
CA GLY A 1184 27.81 -94.22 28.09
C GLY A 1184 26.82 -93.46 27.19
N ASN A 1185 25.51 -93.64 27.38
CA ASN A 1185 24.52 -92.76 26.78
C ASN A 1185 24.46 -91.46 27.58
N VAL A 1186 24.68 -90.35 26.89
CA VAL A 1186 24.51 -88.98 27.39
C VAL A 1186 23.50 -88.33 26.47
N VAL A 1187 22.55 -87.57 27.01
CA VAL A 1187 21.80 -86.62 26.17
C VAL A 1187 22.76 -85.51 25.75
N SER A 1188 23.37 -85.63 24.56
CA SER A 1188 24.34 -84.65 24.06
C SER A 1188 23.68 -83.30 23.79
N ASN A 1189 23.84 -82.36 24.70
CA ASN A 1189 23.91 -80.93 24.38
C ASN A 1189 25.28 -80.65 23.75
N THR A 1190 25.42 -80.77 22.43
CA THR A 1190 26.59 -80.20 21.75
C THR A 1190 26.49 -78.68 21.74
N VAL A 1191 27.00 -78.03 22.80
CA VAL A 1191 27.54 -76.67 22.72
C VAL A 1191 29.04 -76.82 22.47
N SER A 1192 29.51 -76.48 21.26
CA SER A 1192 30.95 -76.37 21.01
C SER A 1192 31.49 -75.12 21.70
N LEU A 1193 32.37 -75.31 22.69
CA LEU A 1193 33.18 -74.25 23.27
C LEU A 1193 34.40 -73.96 22.39
N ALA A 1194 34.23 -73.07 21.41
CA ALA A 1194 35.29 -72.27 20.81
C ALA A 1194 34.69 -70.97 20.23
N ASP A 1195 35.30 -69.85 20.58
CA ASP A 1195 35.05 -68.47 20.13
C ASP A 1195 33.89 -67.69 20.80
N ILE A 1196 34.15 -67.33 22.06
CA ILE A 1196 33.78 -66.01 22.60
C ILE A 1196 34.87 -65.03 22.13
N VAL A 1197 34.60 -64.26 21.06
CA VAL A 1197 35.14 -62.90 20.84
C VAL A 1197 34.08 -62.03 20.16
N VAL A 1198 33.48 -61.15 20.96
CA VAL A 1198 33.08 -59.75 20.73
C VAL A 1198 32.58 -59.35 19.31
N PRO A 1199 31.30 -58.98 19.15
CA PRO A 1199 30.90 -58.02 18.12
C PRO A 1199 31.34 -56.61 18.57
N GLU A 1200 32.29 -56.03 17.84
CA GLU A 1200 32.52 -54.58 17.83
C GLU A 1200 31.35 -53.85 17.13
N PRO A 1201 31.10 -52.58 17.48
CA PRO A 1201 29.88 -51.85 17.15
C PRO A 1201 29.95 -51.19 15.76
N PRO A 1202 28.80 -50.86 15.15
CA PRO A 1202 28.69 -49.66 14.35
C PRO A 1202 28.19 -48.52 15.25
N ASP A 1203 29.03 -47.49 15.39
CA ASP A 1203 28.78 -46.26 16.12
C ASP A 1203 27.37 -45.67 15.89
N SER A 1204 26.57 -45.55 16.95
CA SER A 1204 25.64 -44.40 17.11
C SER A 1204 24.95 -44.28 18.48
N THR A 1205 25.15 -45.19 19.44
CA THR A 1205 24.45 -45.13 20.75
C THR A 1205 25.30 -44.70 21.95
N LEU A 1206 26.47 -44.10 21.71
CA LEU A 1206 27.33 -43.50 22.75
C LEU A 1206 27.28 -41.96 22.79
N LEU A 1207 26.11 -41.36 22.53
CA LEU A 1207 25.85 -39.94 22.85
C LEU A 1207 24.41 -39.60 23.26
N LEU A 1208 23.50 -40.57 23.36
CA LEU A 1208 22.09 -40.32 23.70
C LEU A 1208 21.58 -41.03 24.96
N MET A 1209 22.46 -41.40 25.88
CA MET A 1209 22.10 -41.71 27.27
C MET A 1209 23.13 -41.17 28.28
N ALA A 1210 23.22 -39.84 28.33
CA ALA A 1210 23.49 -39.11 29.55
C ALA A 1210 22.50 -37.94 29.65
N ALA A 1211 21.19 -38.25 29.70
CA ALA A 1211 20.15 -37.48 30.41
C ALA A 1211 18.72 -37.86 29.94
N MET A 1212 18.32 -39.10 30.18
CA MET A 1212 16.95 -39.32 30.67
C MET A 1212 17.06 -39.88 32.07
N GLY A 1213 16.36 -39.24 33.00
CA GLY A 1213 16.04 -39.81 34.29
C GLY A 1213 16.99 -39.39 35.41
N TRP A 1214 16.72 -38.23 36.02
CA TRP A 1214 16.39 -38.24 37.44
C TRP A 1214 15.36 -37.12 37.65
N VAL A 1215 14.07 -37.41 37.50
CA VAL A 1215 13.21 -38.08 38.49
C VAL A 1215 12.31 -37.02 39.15
N LEU A 1216 11.01 -37.22 38.92
CA LEU A 1216 9.92 -37.00 39.85
C LEU A 1216 9.46 -35.57 40.18
N THR A 1217 8.20 -35.36 39.79
CA THR A 1217 7.09 -34.94 40.65
C THR A 1217 7.02 -33.50 41.18
N ARG A 1218 5.91 -32.88 40.72
CA ARG A 1218 4.86 -32.24 41.52
C ARG A 1218 5.11 -30.84 42.10
N TYR A 1219 4.21 -29.97 41.65
CA TYR A 1219 3.38 -29.06 42.46
C TYR A 1219 4.04 -27.93 43.26
N ARG A 1220 3.65 -26.71 42.85
CA ARG A 1220 3.23 -25.54 43.64
C ARG A 1220 4.26 -24.85 44.56
N TRP A 1221 4.67 -23.66 44.08
CA TRP A 1221 4.57 -22.35 44.74
C TRP A 1221 4.71 -22.30 46.28
N ASN A 1222 5.83 -21.76 46.80
CA ASN A 1222 5.89 -20.41 47.41
C ASN A 1222 7.24 -20.08 48.08
N SER A 1223 7.54 -18.77 48.09
CA SER A 1223 8.27 -18.00 49.11
C SER A 1223 9.78 -17.69 48.96
N ARG A 1224 10.00 -16.41 48.62
CA ARG A 1224 10.82 -15.40 49.34
C ARG A 1224 12.36 -15.35 49.18
N VAL A 1225 12.77 -14.35 48.38
CA VAL A 1225 13.52 -13.13 48.80
C VAL A 1225 14.98 -13.30 49.29
N ARG A 1226 15.96 -12.99 48.40
CA ARG A 1226 16.85 -11.81 48.41
C ARG A 1226 17.91 -11.94 47.31
N HIS A 1227 17.79 -11.14 46.25
CA HIS A 1227 18.65 -9.96 45.95
C HIS A 1227 20.06 -10.39 45.47
N ILE A 1228 20.43 -10.24 44.20
CA ILE A 1228 20.74 -8.94 43.56
C ILE A 1228 20.75 -9.04 42.01
N LEU A 1229 20.01 -8.09 41.41
CA LEU A 1229 20.11 -7.45 40.08
C LEU A 1229 19.87 -8.25 38.77
N LEU A 1230 18.57 -8.23 38.40
CA LEU A 1230 17.96 -7.89 37.10
C LEU A 1230 18.23 -8.76 35.84
N ALA A 1231 17.16 -9.45 35.46
CA ALA A 1231 16.73 -9.98 34.16
C ALA A 1231 17.14 -9.12 32.95
N GLY A 1232 17.43 -9.66 31.77
CA GLY A 1232 16.61 -10.59 30.97
C GLY A 1232 15.84 -9.76 29.93
N ALA A 1233 15.67 -10.12 28.66
CA ALA A 1233 15.77 -11.40 28.00
C ALA A 1233 15.73 -11.23 26.47
N SER A 1234 16.07 -12.33 25.78
CA SER A 1234 15.41 -12.86 24.58
C SER A 1234 15.70 -12.23 23.20
N PRO A 1235 15.83 -13.07 22.14
CA PRO A 1235 16.70 -12.78 21.02
C PRO A 1235 15.95 -12.60 19.69
N SER A 1236 16.59 -11.84 18.80
CA SER A 1236 16.33 -11.89 17.37
C SER A 1236 17.49 -12.60 16.67
N LYS A 1237 17.17 -13.38 15.63
CA LYS A 1237 17.81 -13.41 14.29
C LYS A 1237 18.02 -14.82 13.70
N ARG A 1238 17.38 -15.00 12.54
CA ARG A 1238 17.83 -15.60 11.24
C ARG A 1238 19.37 -15.71 11.09
N PRO A 1239 20.01 -16.52 10.21
CA PRO A 1239 19.66 -16.70 8.77
C PRO A 1239 20.17 -17.97 8.00
N TRP A 1240 19.73 -18.09 6.73
CA TRP A 1240 20.37 -18.55 5.47
C TRP A 1240 21.56 -19.55 5.42
N VAL A 1241 21.57 -20.44 4.38
CA VAL A 1241 22.67 -20.95 3.49
C VAL A 1241 22.20 -22.27 2.83
N ALA A 1242 21.86 -22.36 1.53
CA ALA A 1242 22.65 -22.59 0.29
C ALA A 1242 23.30 -24.00 0.09
N PHE A 1243 23.03 -24.64 -1.07
CA PHE A 1243 23.97 -25.19 -2.11
C PHE A 1243 23.76 -26.64 -2.71
N LEU A 1244 23.76 -26.69 -4.06
CA LEU A 1244 24.46 -27.59 -5.05
C LEU A 1244 23.79 -28.82 -5.77
N ASN A 1245 23.71 -28.69 -7.12
CA ASN A 1245 23.88 -29.63 -8.28
C ASN A 1245 22.92 -30.82 -8.52
N TRP A 1246 22.52 -31.22 -9.75
CA TRP A 1246 23.33 -31.60 -10.94
C TRP A 1246 22.53 -31.72 -12.31
N CYS A 1247 23.27 -31.89 -13.43
CA CYS A 1247 23.01 -31.97 -14.90
C CYS A 1247 21.74 -32.72 -15.45
N SER A 1248 21.24 -32.56 -16.70
CA SER A 1248 21.90 -32.66 -18.03
C SER A 1248 21.03 -32.28 -19.27
N ARG A 1249 21.71 -31.87 -20.36
CA ARG A 1249 21.44 -31.92 -21.85
C ARG A 1249 20.00 -32.15 -22.37
N SER A 1250 19.50 -31.31 -23.28
CA SER A 1250 19.58 -31.33 -24.78
C SER A 1250 18.28 -30.63 -25.25
N GLU A 1251 18.09 -29.96 -26.39
CA GLU A 1251 18.70 -29.91 -27.69
C GLU A 1251 18.21 -28.62 -28.41
N LYS A 1252 19.00 -28.14 -29.37
CA LYS A 1252 18.72 -27.06 -30.33
C LYS A 1252 17.39 -27.20 -31.09
N LEU A 1253 16.72 -26.08 -31.38
CA LEU A 1253 16.49 -25.63 -32.78
C LEU A 1253 15.97 -24.17 -32.86
N GLN A 1254 16.56 -23.41 -33.78
CA GLN A 1254 16.15 -22.07 -34.21
C GLN A 1254 14.84 -22.10 -35.02
N VAL A 1255 14.15 -20.95 -35.13
CA VAL A 1255 13.90 -20.21 -36.39
C VAL A 1255 12.94 -19.02 -36.17
N ASP A 1256 13.35 -17.87 -36.73
CA ASP A 1256 12.67 -16.63 -37.17
C ASP A 1256 11.69 -15.87 -36.25
N LYS A 1257 11.90 -14.58 -35.91
CA LYS A 1257 11.96 -13.30 -36.67
C LYS A 1257 10.60 -12.80 -37.20
N VAL A 1258 10.41 -11.48 -37.03
CA VAL A 1258 9.36 -10.56 -37.55
C VAL A 1258 8.08 -10.57 -36.70
N GLY A 1259 7.55 -9.48 -36.15
CA GLY A 1259 7.57 -8.06 -36.51
C GLY A 1259 6.12 -7.63 -36.77
N GLY A 1260 5.60 -6.70 -35.96
CA GLY A 1260 4.22 -6.19 -36.01
C GLY A 1260 3.86 -5.53 -34.70
#